data_AF-A0A947AJL2-F1
#
_entry.id   AF-A0A947AJL2-F1
#
_cell.length_a   1.000
_cell.length_b   1.000
_cell.length_c   1.000
_cell.angle_alpha   90.00
_cell.angle_beta   90.00
_cell.angle_gamma   90.00
#
_symmetry.space_group_name_H-M   'P 1'
#
loop_
_entity.id
_entity.type
_entity.pdbx_description
1 polymer ?
#
loop_
_entity_poly.entity_id
_entity_poly.type
_entity_poly.pdbx_seq_one_letter_code
_entity_poly.pdbx_strand_id
1 'polypeptide(L)'
;GAEGKLRDISTKIDELSHQKDILIHFLRKQSHVESSSQILGFMEAILNFWATRKKENLKPFVPLNIYSQIETKGPYIDGVHAIVSHLNERGFVLPDDLLAVEENELSKVFKNISGVERNDFKRVELFAIFYRLLNQKYNIGHIELNNYITQLSTEAFSDLNRLKKALVIPDVKKKLNMLLDYLDRLKKLILSPETYEIREDIYKKRHITVDIPSMYGSYHEMKFDALGLTFRIESLVNVLFEELVEDIDLNLITKATFYQIHTQLSLFNKALKLDGISSVEMELQLDLLAHSLTISGFTFTQYLDIFKGFSLAVKNIINDYFNNIHEENLSRILSHLPVSRIQAKYLPQGAELDTEKLVYRISEIFFRDQIALSLGLQQLDIFISRILNTLFQEADMLPKDNLHKLLIYDPENAMTLIHQVGYRVNGTIHLGNKGFNLVKLHNFGLPVPSGFIITTEVFRCKDVIYSYSAAELNFKEQVAHNISAIEKATGKIFGDPKNPLLFSVRSGSSISQPGMMDTFLDVGINEEITASLAAQSKNAWFAWDNYRRFLQCYGMAFGLERDDFDAIINELKQSAGISYKRQFSGNQMKKVALTYQTLIKDSGIKIIEDPFDQLSMTIKSVFDSWESSRAKTYRKIMGISDDWGTAVTVQAMVFGNISNSSGSGVFFTHNPRWSKDALMLWGDFTLGNQGEDVVSGLVNTLPISINQQDIEMRDTDITLESHFPDIYMALKAWVNSLIYDEAWGPQELEFTFESPAIADLYLLQTRDMAIRERKKVIAFDPDQISEEKYLGHGIGISGGAMSGRVVFSLEDINKWRTQDPKASLILARSDTVPDDIREVFAADGLLTARGGVTSHASVVAHRLGKTCVVGCGDLVCNEKNKKCIFNQVVIESGDYLSIDGREGSVYQGPIKVKEA
;
A
#
# COMPACT_ATOMS: atom_id res chain seq x y z
N GLY A 1 12.87 21.91 -52.01
CA GLY A 1 14.24 21.55 -51.56
C GLY A 1 14.48 22.00 -50.13
N ALA A 2 15.69 21.82 -49.62
CA ALA A 2 16.17 22.33 -48.34
C ALA A 2 16.34 23.86 -48.37
N GLU A 3 15.83 24.55 -47.33
CA GLU A 3 15.77 26.02 -47.23
C GLU A 3 16.07 26.48 -45.79
N GLY A 4 16.38 27.77 -45.59
CA GLY A 4 16.73 28.32 -44.28
C GLY A 4 17.81 27.49 -43.56
N LYS A 5 17.54 27.13 -42.29
CA LYS A 5 18.46 26.34 -41.45
C LYS A 5 18.86 25.00 -42.09
N LEU A 6 17.96 24.32 -42.82
CA LEU A 6 18.27 23.08 -43.53
C LEU A 6 19.32 23.29 -44.63
N ARG A 7 19.21 24.40 -45.38
CA ARG A 7 20.17 24.74 -46.42
C ARG A 7 21.51 25.18 -45.84
N ASP A 8 21.48 25.98 -44.79
CA ASP A 8 22.68 26.47 -44.12
C ASP A 8 23.50 25.32 -43.54
N ILE A 9 22.83 24.37 -42.87
CA ILE A 9 23.50 23.22 -42.25
C ILE A 9 24.03 22.27 -43.32
N SER A 10 23.22 21.88 -44.30
CA SER A 10 23.71 21.02 -45.40
C SER A 10 24.86 21.64 -46.19
N THR A 11 24.89 22.97 -46.33
CA THR A 11 26.00 23.68 -46.95
C THR A 11 27.25 23.68 -46.06
N LYS A 12 27.10 23.96 -44.76
CA LYS A 12 28.20 23.92 -43.78
C LYS A 12 28.84 22.53 -43.67
N ILE A 13 28.05 21.45 -43.69
CA ILE A 13 28.59 20.07 -43.66
C ILE A 13 29.50 19.82 -44.87
N ASP A 14 29.05 20.21 -46.07
CA ASP A 14 29.80 20.02 -47.32
C ASP A 14 31.07 20.91 -47.35
N GLU A 15 30.98 22.15 -46.87
CA GLU A 15 32.10 23.10 -46.79
C GLU A 15 33.21 22.65 -45.85
N LEU A 16 32.91 21.92 -44.77
CA LEU A 16 33.92 21.34 -43.88
C LEU A 16 34.84 20.32 -44.57
N SER A 17 34.37 19.73 -45.68
CA SER A 17 35.19 18.86 -46.54
C SER A 17 35.78 19.59 -47.76
N HIS A 18 35.62 20.92 -47.84
CA HIS A 18 35.88 21.71 -49.04
C HIS A 18 35.17 21.19 -50.29
N GLN A 19 33.98 20.59 -50.12
CA GLN A 19 33.17 19.98 -51.19
C GLN A 19 33.86 18.81 -51.91
N LYS A 20 34.82 18.15 -51.23
CA LYS A 20 35.57 17.00 -51.77
C LYS A 20 35.02 15.65 -51.31
N ASP A 21 34.17 15.62 -50.29
CA ASP A 21 33.42 14.43 -49.93
C ASP A 21 32.26 14.24 -50.92
N ILE A 22 32.46 13.35 -51.89
CA ILE A 22 31.51 13.09 -52.99
C ILE A 22 30.13 12.69 -52.46
N LEU A 23 30.08 11.92 -51.37
CA LEU A 23 28.84 11.39 -50.80
C LEU A 23 28.03 12.51 -50.13
N ILE A 24 28.69 13.34 -49.31
CA ILE A 24 28.07 14.48 -48.64
C ILE A 24 27.73 15.60 -49.62
N HIS A 25 28.57 15.83 -50.64
CA HIS A 25 28.28 16.77 -51.70
C HIS A 25 27.01 16.38 -52.47
N PHE A 26 26.89 15.09 -52.80
CA PHE A 26 25.70 14.56 -53.44
C PHE A 26 24.46 14.66 -52.55
N LEU A 27 24.57 14.30 -51.26
CA LEU A 27 23.50 14.49 -50.28
C LEU A 27 23.01 15.95 -50.22
N ARG A 28 23.93 16.92 -50.17
CA ARG A 28 23.59 18.34 -50.23
C ARG A 28 22.81 18.68 -51.50
N LYS A 29 23.34 18.31 -52.68
CA LYS A 29 22.69 18.61 -53.97
C LYS A 29 21.31 17.98 -54.05
N GLN A 30 21.17 16.72 -53.64
CA GLN A 30 19.91 16.01 -53.65
C GLN A 30 18.90 16.69 -52.72
N SER A 31 19.29 17.01 -51.50
CA SER A 31 18.40 17.70 -50.54
C SER A 31 17.97 19.10 -51.00
N HIS A 32 18.80 19.80 -51.79
CA HIS A 32 18.48 21.14 -52.30
C HIS A 32 17.50 21.09 -53.48
N VAL A 33 17.59 20.04 -54.31
CA VAL A 33 16.80 19.90 -55.54
C VAL A 33 15.50 19.13 -55.30
N GLU A 34 15.54 18.05 -54.53
CA GLU A 34 14.41 17.15 -54.33
C GLU A 34 13.66 17.46 -53.02
N SER A 35 12.32 17.45 -53.08
CA SER A 35 11.45 17.53 -51.91
C SER A 35 10.83 16.14 -51.65
N SER A 36 11.68 15.17 -51.29
CA SER A 36 11.28 13.77 -51.08
C SER A 36 11.75 13.27 -49.72
N SER A 37 10.92 12.45 -49.06
CA SER A 37 11.28 11.77 -47.80
C SER A 37 12.35 10.70 -47.99
N GLN A 38 12.63 10.26 -49.23
CA GLN A 38 13.72 9.32 -49.55
C GLN A 38 15.10 9.82 -49.10
N ILE A 39 15.26 11.13 -48.92
CA ILE A 39 16.49 11.72 -48.39
C ILE A 39 16.82 11.21 -46.98
N LEU A 40 15.82 10.85 -46.17
CA LEU A 40 16.02 10.27 -44.84
C LEU A 40 16.65 8.88 -44.95
N GLY A 41 16.05 7.99 -45.77
CA GLY A 41 16.62 6.68 -46.05
C GLY A 41 18.03 6.76 -46.66
N PHE A 42 18.32 7.80 -47.45
CA PHE A 42 19.68 8.03 -47.94
C PHE A 42 20.64 8.44 -46.82
N MET A 43 20.23 9.31 -45.89
CA MET A 43 21.04 9.67 -44.72
C MET A 43 21.28 8.49 -43.77
N GLU A 44 20.29 7.63 -43.58
CA GLU A 44 20.41 6.38 -42.82
C GLU A 44 21.42 5.43 -43.47
N ALA A 45 21.37 5.30 -44.80
CA ALA A 45 22.35 4.53 -45.55
C ALA A 45 23.77 5.12 -45.42
N ILE A 46 23.91 6.45 -45.33
CA ILE A 46 25.19 7.13 -45.05
C ILE A 46 25.67 6.84 -43.62
N LEU A 47 24.79 6.88 -42.60
CA LEU A 47 25.15 6.52 -41.21
C LEU A 47 25.59 5.06 -41.12
N ASN A 48 24.88 4.16 -41.78
CA ASN A 48 25.25 2.75 -41.85
C ASN A 48 26.61 2.58 -42.55
N PHE A 49 26.85 3.31 -43.63
CA PHE A 49 28.14 3.34 -44.31
C PHE A 49 29.26 3.90 -43.41
N TRP A 50 29.02 4.99 -42.67
CA TRP A 50 29.98 5.50 -41.69
C TRP A 50 30.26 4.49 -40.58
N ALA A 51 29.26 3.73 -40.11
CA ALA A 51 29.44 2.71 -39.10
C ALA A 51 30.23 1.48 -39.61
N THR A 52 30.01 1.05 -40.85
CA THR A 52 30.45 -0.27 -41.35
C THR A 52 31.53 -0.21 -42.43
N ARG A 53 31.71 0.94 -43.09
CA ARG A 53 32.49 1.16 -44.33
C ARG A 53 32.02 0.32 -45.54
N LYS A 54 30.84 -0.29 -45.44
CA LYS A 54 30.20 -1.10 -46.49
C LYS A 54 29.28 -0.21 -47.32
N LYS A 55 29.62 0.01 -48.59
CA LYS A 55 28.88 0.94 -49.46
C LYS A 55 27.67 0.33 -50.15
N GLU A 56 27.41 -0.97 -50.00
CA GLU A 56 26.33 -1.72 -50.67
C GLU A 56 24.96 -1.08 -50.43
N ASN A 57 24.72 -0.58 -49.21
CA ASN A 57 23.47 0.05 -48.80
C ASN A 57 23.22 1.41 -49.47
N LEU A 58 24.25 2.04 -50.06
CA LEU A 58 24.12 3.31 -50.79
C LEU A 58 23.63 3.12 -52.23
N LYS A 59 23.76 1.91 -52.80
CA LYS A 59 23.47 1.61 -54.21
C LYS A 59 22.06 2.00 -54.69
N PRO A 60 20.99 1.89 -53.88
CA PRO A 60 19.66 2.33 -54.28
C PRO A 60 19.50 3.86 -54.39
N PHE A 61 20.38 4.63 -53.73
CA PHE A 61 20.22 6.08 -53.56
C PHE A 61 21.17 6.92 -54.40
N VAL A 62 22.28 6.33 -54.88
CA VAL A 62 23.27 7.03 -55.72
C VAL A 62 23.37 6.43 -57.12
N PRO A 63 23.51 7.24 -58.18
CA PRO A 63 23.84 6.78 -59.51
C PRO A 63 25.13 5.94 -59.57
N LEU A 64 25.21 4.98 -60.51
CA LEU A 64 26.34 4.05 -60.65
C LEU A 64 27.71 4.75 -60.79
N ASN A 65 27.75 5.91 -61.44
CA ASN A 65 28.97 6.71 -61.61
C ASN A 65 29.42 7.40 -60.31
N ILE A 66 28.50 7.75 -59.41
CA ILE A 66 28.82 8.28 -58.08
C ILE A 66 29.22 7.13 -57.16
N TYR A 67 28.48 6.02 -57.21
CA TYR A 67 28.75 4.81 -56.42
C TYR A 67 30.19 4.28 -56.60
N SER A 68 30.69 4.30 -57.84
CA SER A 68 32.06 3.86 -58.15
C SER A 68 33.13 4.78 -57.56
N GLN A 69 32.84 6.08 -57.40
CA GLN A 69 33.76 7.10 -56.89
C GLN A 69 33.76 7.21 -55.36
N ILE A 70 32.80 6.61 -54.66
CA ILE A 70 32.78 6.58 -53.19
C ILE A 70 33.90 5.66 -52.67
N GLU A 71 34.87 6.27 -52.00
CA GLU A 71 35.96 5.60 -51.27
C GLU A 71 35.46 5.05 -49.93
N THR A 72 36.00 3.93 -49.46
CA THR A 72 35.62 3.29 -48.18
C THR A 72 36.59 3.58 -47.03
N LYS A 73 37.71 4.26 -47.33
CA LYS A 73 38.76 4.71 -46.40
C LYS A 73 39.32 6.04 -46.93
N GLY A 74 39.94 6.83 -46.07
CA GLY A 74 40.50 8.12 -46.45
C GLY A 74 40.08 9.25 -45.49
N PRO A 75 40.64 10.46 -45.70
CA PRO A 75 40.53 11.57 -44.75
C PRO A 75 39.09 12.02 -44.48
N TYR A 76 38.16 11.79 -45.41
CA TYR A 76 36.75 12.16 -45.24
C TYR A 76 35.89 11.07 -44.58
N ILE A 77 36.41 9.84 -44.45
CA ILE A 77 35.66 8.67 -43.95
C ILE A 77 36.22 8.16 -42.62
N ASP A 78 37.55 8.16 -42.44
CA ASP A 78 38.18 7.53 -41.28
C ASP A 78 37.79 8.18 -39.94
N GLY A 79 37.75 9.51 -39.87
CA GLY A 79 37.38 10.25 -38.65
C GLY A 79 35.90 10.11 -38.28
N VAL A 80 34.99 10.26 -39.25
CA VAL A 80 33.54 10.07 -39.03
C VAL A 80 33.19 8.63 -38.68
N HIS A 81 33.89 7.64 -39.26
CA HIS A 81 33.76 6.24 -38.90
C HIS A 81 34.15 5.99 -37.43
N ALA A 82 35.30 6.50 -36.99
CA ALA A 82 35.73 6.35 -35.60
C ALA A 82 34.70 6.93 -34.62
N ILE A 83 34.08 8.07 -34.95
CA ILE A 83 33.02 8.66 -34.13
C ILE A 83 31.77 7.78 -34.09
N VAL A 84 31.25 7.38 -35.25
CA VAL A 84 30.00 6.60 -35.35
C VAL A 84 30.15 5.20 -34.74
N SER A 85 31.31 4.54 -34.94
CA SER A 85 31.63 3.27 -34.28
C SER A 85 31.69 3.42 -32.76
N HIS A 86 32.28 4.50 -32.24
CA HIS A 86 32.32 4.75 -30.79
C HIS A 86 30.93 4.99 -30.19
N LEU A 87 30.02 5.65 -30.93
CA LEU A 87 28.63 5.82 -30.50
C LEU A 87 27.93 4.45 -30.38
N ASN A 88 28.07 3.59 -31.38
CA ASN A 88 27.51 2.23 -31.34
C ASN A 88 28.09 1.39 -30.19
N GLU A 89 29.40 1.50 -29.91
CA GLU A 89 30.06 0.80 -28.78
C GLU A 89 29.54 1.27 -27.41
N ARG A 90 29.10 2.53 -27.30
CA ARG A 90 28.45 3.07 -26.09
C ARG A 90 26.96 2.75 -25.99
N GLY A 91 26.43 1.95 -26.92
CA GLY A 91 25.04 1.52 -26.92
C GLY A 91 24.06 2.50 -27.59
N PHE A 92 24.54 3.48 -28.36
CA PHE A 92 23.64 4.31 -29.18
C PHE A 92 23.05 3.47 -30.33
N VAL A 93 21.74 3.50 -30.48
CA VAL A 93 20.98 2.94 -31.60
C VAL A 93 20.77 4.03 -32.66
N LEU A 94 21.64 4.05 -33.66
CA LEU A 94 21.55 4.99 -34.78
C LEU A 94 20.60 4.45 -35.87
N PRO A 95 19.72 5.29 -36.47
CA PRO A 95 19.68 6.75 -36.37
C PRO A 95 18.83 7.32 -35.24
N ASP A 96 18.04 6.51 -34.53
CA ASP A 96 16.95 6.95 -33.65
C ASP A 96 17.45 7.83 -32.49
N ASP A 97 18.56 7.45 -31.86
CA ASP A 97 19.13 8.23 -30.75
C ASP A 97 19.62 9.62 -31.19
N LEU A 98 19.92 9.84 -32.47
CA LEU A 98 20.30 11.18 -32.97
C LEU A 98 19.14 12.18 -32.91
N LEU A 99 17.90 11.70 -32.86
CA LEU A 99 16.72 12.54 -32.75
C LEU A 99 16.51 13.05 -31.32
N ALA A 100 16.86 12.26 -30.30
CA ALA A 100 16.58 12.55 -28.90
C ALA A 100 17.71 13.30 -28.16
N VAL A 101 18.96 13.22 -28.63
CA VAL A 101 20.11 13.73 -27.88
C VAL A 101 20.26 15.26 -28.01
N GLU A 102 20.38 15.98 -26.88
CA GLU A 102 20.61 17.43 -26.91
C GLU A 102 21.98 17.79 -27.53
N GLU A 103 22.07 18.95 -28.20
CA GLU A 103 23.31 19.41 -28.86
C GLU A 103 24.52 19.46 -27.89
N ASN A 104 24.26 19.74 -26.62
CA ASN A 104 25.27 19.79 -25.56
C ASN A 104 25.73 18.39 -25.09
N GLU A 105 24.88 17.37 -25.21
CA GLU A 105 25.18 15.97 -24.82
C GLU A 105 26.07 15.29 -25.88
N LEU A 106 25.76 15.44 -27.17
CA LEU A 106 26.62 15.00 -28.29
C LEU A 106 28.04 15.54 -28.14
N SER A 107 28.15 16.83 -27.83
CA SER A 107 29.42 17.53 -27.58
C SER A 107 30.24 16.95 -26.41
N LYS A 108 29.60 16.35 -25.40
CA LYS A 108 30.28 15.70 -24.26
C LYS A 108 30.74 14.28 -24.61
N VAL A 109 29.92 13.52 -25.33
CA VAL A 109 30.24 12.15 -25.78
C VAL A 109 31.50 12.14 -26.66
N PHE A 110 31.70 13.19 -27.44
CA PHE A 110 32.83 13.36 -28.35
C PHE A 110 34.18 13.75 -27.72
N LYS A 111 34.23 14.15 -26.43
CA LYS A 111 35.47 14.69 -25.82
C LYS A 111 36.60 13.67 -25.61
N ASN A 112 36.34 12.37 -25.70
CA ASN A 112 37.28 11.32 -25.31
C ASN A 112 37.71 10.38 -26.46
N ILE A 113 37.44 10.72 -27.73
CA ILE A 113 37.84 9.89 -28.87
C ILE A 113 39.23 10.33 -29.35
N SER A 114 40.24 9.47 -29.20
CA SER A 114 41.61 9.73 -29.64
C SER A 114 41.77 9.55 -31.15
N GLY A 115 42.49 10.46 -31.81
CA GLY A 115 42.82 10.34 -33.24
C GLY A 115 41.80 10.89 -34.24
N VAL A 116 40.83 11.71 -33.79
CA VAL A 116 39.81 12.32 -34.65
C VAL A 116 39.96 13.84 -34.69
N GLU A 117 39.86 14.44 -35.89
CA GLU A 117 39.97 15.89 -36.06
C GLU A 117 38.72 16.64 -35.61
N ARG A 118 38.88 17.91 -35.21
CA ARG A 118 37.78 18.79 -34.81
C ARG A 118 36.71 18.94 -35.90
N ASN A 119 37.12 18.88 -37.17
CA ASN A 119 36.21 18.98 -38.31
C ASN A 119 35.30 17.75 -38.44
N ASP A 120 35.78 16.55 -38.15
CA ASP A 120 34.97 15.33 -38.22
C ASP A 120 33.91 15.30 -37.13
N PHE A 121 34.23 15.76 -35.91
CA PHE A 121 33.23 15.97 -34.86
C PHE A 121 32.14 16.93 -35.32
N LYS A 122 32.52 18.06 -35.92
CA LYS A 122 31.55 19.04 -36.39
C LYS A 122 30.71 18.52 -37.57
N ARG A 123 31.28 17.66 -38.42
CA ARG A 123 30.56 16.98 -39.51
C ARG A 123 29.48 16.05 -38.97
N VAL A 124 29.79 15.20 -37.99
CA VAL A 124 28.79 14.30 -37.38
C VAL A 124 27.72 15.09 -36.62
N GLU A 125 28.10 16.13 -35.87
CA GLU A 125 27.16 17.02 -35.17
C GLU A 125 26.19 17.70 -36.13
N LEU A 126 26.71 18.36 -37.17
CA LEU A 126 25.88 19.02 -38.17
C LEU A 126 25.04 18.00 -38.96
N PHE A 127 25.56 16.81 -39.23
CA PHE A 127 24.81 15.73 -39.88
C PHE A 127 23.63 15.27 -39.02
N ALA A 128 23.81 15.13 -37.71
CA ALA A 128 22.73 14.83 -36.77
C ALA A 128 21.67 15.94 -36.75
N ILE A 129 22.07 17.22 -36.71
CA ILE A 129 21.13 18.35 -36.79
C ILE A 129 20.41 18.37 -38.14
N PHE A 130 21.12 18.05 -39.23
CA PHE A 130 20.52 17.99 -40.56
C PHE A 130 19.49 16.88 -40.68
N TYR A 131 19.82 15.69 -40.17
CA TYR A 131 18.92 14.55 -40.09
C TYR A 131 17.68 14.90 -39.30
N ARG A 132 17.85 15.53 -38.13
CA ARG A 132 16.77 15.98 -37.25
C ARG A 132 15.81 16.96 -37.94
N LEU A 133 16.35 17.99 -38.62
CA LEU A 133 15.52 18.96 -39.35
C LEU A 133 14.80 18.33 -40.55
N LEU A 134 15.42 17.38 -41.25
CA LEU A 134 14.76 16.65 -42.34
C LEU A 134 13.68 15.71 -41.79
N ASN A 135 13.94 15.10 -40.63
CA ASN A 135 12.98 14.25 -39.93
C ASN A 135 11.77 15.07 -39.50
N GLN A 136 11.93 16.27 -38.93
CA GLN A 136 10.80 17.17 -38.63
C GLN A 136 9.99 17.58 -39.87
N LYS A 137 10.67 17.71 -41.01
CA LYS A 137 10.05 18.13 -42.27
C LYS A 137 9.19 17.03 -42.88
N TYR A 138 9.62 15.77 -42.79
CA TYR A 138 8.97 14.65 -43.48
C TYR A 138 8.26 13.65 -42.57
N ASN A 139 8.61 13.60 -41.28
CA ASN A 139 8.00 12.74 -40.28
C ASN A 139 7.22 13.59 -39.26
N ILE A 140 6.00 13.14 -38.96
CA ILE A 140 5.04 13.83 -38.09
C ILE A 140 5.23 13.36 -36.63
N GLY A 141 6.48 13.19 -36.20
CA GLY A 141 6.81 12.73 -34.85
C GLY A 141 6.64 13.82 -33.79
N HIS A 142 6.36 13.43 -32.55
CA HIS A 142 6.11 14.35 -31.43
C HIS A 142 7.38 14.93 -30.78
N ILE A 143 8.58 14.41 -31.07
CA ILE A 143 9.83 14.73 -30.32
C ILE A 143 10.24 16.22 -30.40
N GLU A 144 9.59 17.02 -31.26
CA GLU A 144 9.86 18.45 -31.43
C GLU A 144 8.62 19.35 -31.51
N LEU A 145 7.52 18.93 -30.88
CA LEU A 145 6.27 19.71 -30.85
C LEU A 145 6.48 21.14 -30.31
N ASN A 146 7.38 21.34 -29.34
CA ASN A 146 7.70 22.67 -28.78
C ASN A 146 8.35 23.62 -29.79
N ASN A 147 9.21 23.12 -30.67
CA ASN A 147 9.87 23.93 -31.71
C ASN A 147 8.85 24.38 -32.76
N TYR A 148 7.96 23.47 -33.17
CA TYR A 148 6.87 23.77 -34.10
C TYR A 148 5.88 24.79 -33.50
N ILE A 149 5.48 24.62 -32.24
CA ILE A 149 4.62 25.59 -31.53
C ILE A 149 5.29 26.97 -31.46
N THR A 150 6.62 27.03 -31.30
CA THR A 150 7.36 28.30 -31.24
C THR A 150 7.33 29.02 -32.60
N GLN A 151 7.45 28.28 -33.71
CA GLN A 151 7.30 28.83 -35.07
C GLN A 151 5.88 29.37 -35.31
N LEU A 152 4.85 28.66 -34.85
CA LEU A 152 3.46 29.14 -34.93
C LEU A 152 3.18 30.35 -34.04
N SER A 153 3.95 30.55 -32.95
CA SER A 153 3.71 31.62 -31.97
C SER A 153 4.17 33.01 -32.40
N THR A 154 5.04 33.09 -33.42
CA THR A 154 5.41 34.33 -34.10
C THR A 154 4.29 34.88 -35.00
N GLU A 155 3.24 34.09 -35.21
CA GLU A 155 2.16 34.33 -36.15
C GLU A 155 0.83 34.32 -35.38
N ALA A 156 -0.22 34.98 -35.89
CA ALA A 156 -1.46 35.26 -35.16
C ALA A 156 -2.35 34.01 -34.87
N PHE A 157 -1.75 32.84 -34.65
CA PHE A 157 -2.41 31.59 -34.32
C PHE A 157 -2.91 31.63 -32.86
N SER A 158 -4.22 31.75 -32.68
CA SER A 158 -4.82 31.91 -31.37
C SER A 158 -4.73 30.64 -30.50
N ASP A 159 -4.63 30.82 -29.17
CA ASP A 159 -4.80 29.77 -28.14
C ASP A 159 -3.67 28.72 -27.96
N LEU A 160 -2.47 28.94 -28.53
CA LEU A 160 -1.28 28.09 -28.30
C LEU A 160 -0.90 27.93 -26.82
N ASN A 161 -1.27 28.89 -25.97
CA ASN A 161 -1.02 28.84 -24.53
C ASN A 161 -1.72 27.65 -23.85
N ARG A 162 -2.88 27.21 -24.34
CA ARG A 162 -3.57 26.03 -23.79
C ARG A 162 -2.83 24.74 -24.12
N LEU A 163 -2.35 24.62 -25.36
CA LEU A 163 -1.52 23.49 -25.78
C LEU A 163 -0.23 23.43 -24.97
N LYS A 164 0.49 24.55 -24.82
CA LYS A 164 1.69 24.62 -23.97
C LYS A 164 1.41 24.19 -22.53
N LYS A 165 0.26 24.59 -21.96
CA LYS A 165 -0.16 24.13 -20.63
C LYS A 165 -0.44 22.63 -20.59
N ALA A 166 -1.12 22.07 -21.61
CA ALA A 166 -1.40 20.64 -21.69
C ALA A 166 -0.11 19.81 -21.72
N LEU A 167 0.89 20.24 -22.49
CA LEU A 167 2.14 19.49 -22.67
C LEU A 167 2.99 19.35 -21.40
N VAL A 168 2.85 20.28 -20.44
CA VAL A 168 3.63 20.31 -19.19
C VAL A 168 2.94 19.53 -18.05
N ILE A 169 1.69 19.10 -18.22
CA ILE A 169 0.97 18.35 -17.19
C ILE A 169 1.59 16.95 -17.05
N PRO A 170 1.92 16.51 -15.81
CA PRO A 170 2.46 15.18 -15.59
C PRO A 170 1.39 14.08 -15.63
N ASP A 171 0.16 14.38 -15.20
CA ASP A 171 -0.95 13.42 -15.21
C ASP A 171 -1.41 13.09 -16.65
N VAL A 172 -1.19 11.85 -17.07
CA VAL A 172 -1.46 11.35 -18.43
C VAL A 172 -2.94 11.51 -18.80
N LYS A 173 -3.87 11.18 -17.89
CA LYS A 173 -5.33 11.25 -18.14
C LYS A 173 -5.77 12.68 -18.41
N LYS A 174 -5.33 13.61 -17.58
CA LYS A 174 -5.63 15.04 -17.70
C LYS A 174 -4.96 15.64 -18.94
N LYS A 175 -3.71 15.25 -19.23
CA LYS A 175 -2.99 15.63 -20.43
C LYS A 175 -3.73 15.17 -21.69
N LEU A 176 -4.11 13.89 -21.77
CA LEU A 176 -4.93 13.33 -22.85
C LEU A 176 -6.24 14.09 -23.01
N ASN A 177 -7.01 14.30 -21.94
CA ASN A 177 -8.28 15.01 -22.05
C ASN A 177 -8.11 16.43 -22.63
N MET A 178 -7.08 17.16 -22.18
CA MET A 178 -6.78 18.51 -22.68
C MET A 178 -6.29 18.52 -24.13
N LEU A 179 -5.49 17.52 -24.54
CA LEU A 179 -5.06 17.39 -25.92
C LEU A 179 -6.22 17.02 -26.84
N LEU A 180 -7.11 16.12 -26.42
CA LEU A 180 -8.35 15.79 -27.15
C LEU A 180 -9.28 17.01 -27.26
N ASP A 181 -9.42 17.81 -26.18
CA ASP A 181 -10.17 19.08 -26.24
C ASP A 181 -9.54 20.08 -27.23
N TYR A 182 -8.22 20.08 -27.35
CA TYR A 182 -7.52 20.93 -28.29
C TYR A 182 -7.68 20.44 -29.73
N LEU A 183 -7.60 19.12 -29.97
CA LEU A 183 -7.90 18.50 -31.27
C LEU A 183 -9.32 18.83 -31.74
N ASP A 184 -10.33 18.80 -30.86
CA ASP A 184 -11.69 19.22 -31.19
C ASP A 184 -11.75 20.67 -31.72
N ARG A 185 -10.98 21.56 -31.10
CA ARG A 185 -10.90 22.97 -31.54
C ARG A 185 -10.23 23.09 -32.91
N LEU A 186 -9.12 22.39 -33.12
CA LEU A 186 -8.44 22.37 -34.42
C LEU A 186 -9.36 21.82 -35.50
N LYS A 187 -10.09 20.73 -35.23
CA LYS A 187 -11.09 20.16 -36.14
C LYS A 187 -12.18 21.19 -36.50
N LYS A 188 -12.74 21.89 -35.51
CA LYS A 188 -13.74 22.96 -35.74
C LYS A 188 -13.18 24.11 -36.57
N LEU A 189 -11.93 24.50 -36.34
CA LEU A 189 -11.25 25.54 -37.10
C LEU A 189 -10.99 25.12 -38.56
N ILE A 190 -10.52 23.89 -38.78
CA ILE A 190 -10.27 23.31 -40.11
C ILE A 190 -11.58 23.24 -40.92
N LEU A 191 -12.65 22.74 -40.29
CA LEU A 191 -13.97 22.58 -40.90
C LEU A 191 -14.80 23.86 -40.95
N SER A 192 -14.31 24.96 -40.37
CA SER A 192 -15.02 26.24 -40.34
C SER A 192 -15.26 26.74 -41.77
N PRO A 193 -16.44 27.32 -42.08
CA PRO A 193 -16.68 27.99 -43.36
C PRO A 193 -15.87 29.29 -43.50
N GLU A 194 -15.26 29.78 -42.42
CA GLU A 194 -14.44 31.00 -42.43
C GLU A 194 -13.22 30.85 -43.34
N THR A 195 -12.87 31.97 -43.98
CA THR A 195 -11.65 32.11 -44.78
C THR A 195 -10.65 32.93 -43.99
N TYR A 196 -9.39 32.53 -44.06
CA TYR A 196 -8.31 33.17 -43.33
C TYR A 196 -7.29 33.73 -44.29
N GLU A 197 -6.61 34.79 -43.88
CA GLU A 197 -5.59 35.43 -44.70
C GLU A 197 -4.44 34.45 -44.98
N ILE A 198 -4.16 34.22 -46.26
CA ILE A 198 -3.02 33.40 -46.71
C ILE A 198 -1.79 34.29 -46.71
N ARG A 199 -0.69 33.81 -46.13
CA ARG A 199 0.60 34.49 -46.16
C ARG A 199 1.59 33.66 -46.96
N GLU A 200 2.03 34.21 -48.09
CA GLU A 200 2.98 33.58 -48.98
C GLU A 200 4.25 34.43 -49.07
N ASP A 201 5.35 33.94 -48.50
CA ASP A 201 6.68 34.49 -48.67
C ASP A 201 7.47 33.65 -49.69
N ILE A 202 6.86 33.42 -50.87
CA ILE A 202 7.40 32.55 -51.92
C ILE A 202 8.20 33.35 -52.95
N TYR A 203 9.49 33.12 -52.99
CA TYR A 203 10.46 33.73 -53.90
C TYR A 203 10.83 32.79 -55.06
N LYS A 204 10.88 33.34 -56.28
CA LYS A 204 11.31 32.61 -57.48
C LYS A 204 12.82 32.77 -57.69
N LYS A 205 13.55 31.68 -57.90
CA LYS A 205 15.01 31.75 -58.19
C LYS A 205 15.25 32.32 -59.59
N ARG A 206 16.27 33.19 -59.73
CA ARG A 206 16.65 33.85 -61.01
C ARG A 206 17.28 32.92 -62.05
N HIS A 207 17.63 31.68 -61.70
CA HIS A 207 18.22 30.72 -62.64
C HIS A 207 17.18 29.69 -63.07
N ILE A 208 16.54 29.95 -64.21
CA ILE A 208 15.78 28.97 -64.99
C ILE A 208 16.82 28.15 -65.76
N THR A 209 17.34 27.09 -65.13
CA THR A 209 18.01 26.03 -65.90
C THR A 209 16.90 25.08 -66.35
N VAL A 210 16.44 25.28 -67.58
CA VAL A 210 15.57 24.38 -68.39
C VAL A 210 14.29 23.89 -67.66
N ASP A 211 13.19 24.59 -67.89
CA ASP A 211 11.79 24.16 -67.69
C ASP A 211 11.30 23.68 -66.31
N ILE A 212 12.06 23.83 -65.22
CA ILE A 212 11.55 23.59 -63.85
C ILE A 212 11.62 24.90 -63.03
N PRO A 213 10.48 25.58 -62.76
CA PRO A 213 10.47 26.77 -61.91
C PRO A 213 10.82 26.40 -60.47
N SER A 214 12.04 26.74 -60.03
CA SER A 214 12.47 26.54 -58.64
C SER A 214 12.01 27.72 -57.77
N MET A 215 11.09 27.46 -56.85
CA MET A 215 10.61 28.40 -55.84
C MET A 215 11.23 28.06 -54.47
N TYR A 216 11.30 29.06 -53.58
CA TYR A 216 11.70 28.91 -52.18
C TYR A 216 10.92 29.91 -51.33
N GLY A 217 10.58 29.56 -50.09
CA GLY A 217 9.73 30.40 -49.25
C GLY A 217 8.83 29.62 -48.32
N SER A 218 8.05 30.35 -47.52
CA SER A 218 7.03 29.77 -46.65
C SER A 218 5.63 30.06 -47.19
N TYR A 219 4.74 29.11 -46.93
CA TYR A 219 3.30 29.24 -47.16
C TYR A 219 2.63 28.98 -45.82
N HIS A 220 1.85 29.95 -45.36
CA HIS A 220 1.12 29.86 -44.10
C HIS A 220 -0.35 30.16 -44.34
N GLU A 221 -1.18 29.28 -43.83
CA GLU A 221 -2.62 29.39 -43.84
C GLU A 221 -3.14 28.68 -42.61
N MET A 222 -3.96 29.37 -41.83
CA MET A 222 -4.33 28.90 -40.50
C MET A 222 -4.97 27.49 -40.49
N LYS A 223 -5.70 27.11 -41.54
CA LYS A 223 -6.25 25.75 -41.67
C LYS A 223 -5.20 24.69 -41.93
N PHE A 224 -4.21 24.97 -42.79
CA PHE A 224 -3.11 24.04 -43.04
C PHE A 224 -2.15 23.96 -41.84
N ASP A 225 -1.89 25.08 -41.16
CA ASP A 225 -1.11 25.10 -39.93
C ASP A 225 -1.80 24.29 -38.83
N ALA A 226 -3.12 24.45 -38.69
CA ALA A 226 -3.94 23.64 -37.79
C ALA A 226 -3.93 22.16 -38.15
N LEU A 227 -4.03 21.81 -39.43
CA LEU A 227 -3.95 20.42 -39.89
C LEU A 227 -2.58 19.79 -39.57
N GLY A 228 -1.50 20.54 -39.80
CA GLY A 228 -0.14 20.10 -39.45
C GLY A 228 0.06 19.94 -37.94
N LEU A 229 -0.63 20.76 -37.14
CA LEU A 229 -0.62 20.64 -35.68
C LEU A 229 -1.46 19.43 -35.21
N THR A 230 -2.62 19.18 -35.84
CA THR A 230 -3.49 18.02 -35.59
C THR A 230 -2.70 16.72 -35.68
N PHE A 231 -2.04 16.45 -36.82
CA PHE A 231 -1.32 15.19 -37.01
C PHE A 231 -0.21 14.96 -35.96
N ARG A 232 0.48 16.03 -35.55
CA ARG A 232 1.53 15.95 -34.52
C ARG A 232 0.95 15.67 -33.13
N ILE A 233 -0.19 16.27 -32.81
CA ILE A 233 -0.89 16.03 -31.55
C ILE A 233 -1.50 14.63 -31.54
N GLU A 234 -2.07 14.14 -32.64
CA GLU A 234 -2.58 12.77 -32.77
C GLU A 234 -1.49 11.74 -32.53
N SER A 235 -0.30 11.93 -33.12
CA SER A 235 0.87 11.07 -32.85
C SER A 235 1.22 11.04 -31.36
N LEU A 236 1.24 12.20 -30.69
CA LEU A 236 1.48 12.26 -29.24
C LEU A 236 0.36 11.58 -28.45
N VAL A 237 -0.90 11.78 -28.84
CA VAL A 237 -2.08 11.20 -28.17
C VAL A 237 -2.05 9.68 -28.27
N ASN A 238 -1.66 9.09 -29.39
CA ASN A 238 -1.52 7.64 -29.53
C ASN A 238 -0.46 7.07 -28.59
N VAL A 239 0.69 7.75 -28.45
CA VAL A 239 1.73 7.37 -27.47
C VAL A 239 1.20 7.46 -26.04
N LEU A 240 0.47 8.53 -25.72
CA LEU A 240 -0.14 8.69 -24.39
C LEU A 240 -1.24 7.67 -24.11
N PHE A 241 -1.96 7.18 -25.13
CA PHE A 241 -2.93 6.09 -24.98
C PHE A 241 -2.25 4.74 -24.74
N GLU A 242 -1.10 4.50 -25.36
CA GLU A 242 -0.25 3.33 -25.08
C GLU A 242 0.21 3.35 -23.62
N GLU A 243 0.79 4.47 -23.16
CA GLU A 243 1.17 4.70 -21.75
C GLU A 243 -0.04 4.50 -20.81
N LEU A 244 -1.22 5.04 -21.16
CA LEU A 244 -2.44 4.90 -20.37
C LEU A 244 -2.88 3.44 -20.18
N VAL A 245 -2.71 2.61 -21.21
CA VAL A 245 -3.05 1.18 -21.17
C VAL A 245 -1.99 0.37 -20.43
N GLU A 246 -0.73 0.76 -20.49
CA GLU A 246 0.36 0.13 -19.73
C GLU A 246 0.28 0.42 -18.22
N ASP A 247 -0.06 1.66 -17.85
CA ASP A 247 -0.06 2.14 -16.46
C ASP A 247 -1.17 1.54 -15.58
N ILE A 248 -2.26 1.04 -16.17
CA ILE A 248 -3.37 0.47 -15.41
C ILE A 248 -3.09 -0.98 -14.99
N ASP A 249 -3.16 -1.23 -13.68
CA ASP A 249 -3.07 -2.58 -13.13
C ASP A 249 -4.36 -3.36 -13.41
N LEU A 250 -4.26 -4.27 -14.39
CA LEU A 250 -5.32 -5.20 -14.78
C LEU A 250 -5.04 -6.62 -14.30
N ASN A 251 -4.13 -6.83 -13.35
CA ASN A 251 -3.90 -8.14 -12.76
C ASN A 251 -5.06 -8.56 -11.85
N LEU A 252 -5.80 -7.57 -11.31
CA LEU A 252 -6.95 -7.75 -10.44
C LEU A 252 -8.03 -6.74 -10.79
N ILE A 253 -9.21 -7.20 -11.20
CA ILE A 253 -10.33 -6.31 -11.55
C ILE A 253 -11.38 -6.34 -10.44
N THR A 254 -11.45 -5.23 -9.71
CA THR A 254 -12.47 -4.99 -8.69
C THR A 254 -13.43 -3.88 -9.14
N LYS A 255 -14.43 -3.56 -8.32
CA LYS A 255 -15.33 -2.43 -8.61
C LYS A 255 -14.57 -1.10 -8.70
N ALA A 256 -13.49 -0.93 -7.93
CA ALA A 256 -12.63 0.25 -8.01
C ALA A 256 -11.91 0.32 -9.36
N THR A 257 -11.38 -0.81 -9.84
CA THR A 257 -10.77 -0.91 -11.18
C THR A 257 -11.76 -0.53 -12.28
N PHE A 258 -13.03 -0.94 -12.19
CA PHE A 258 -14.04 -0.55 -13.19
C PHE A 258 -14.31 0.95 -13.27
N TYR A 259 -14.22 1.72 -12.17
CA TYR A 259 -14.30 3.18 -12.22
C TYR A 259 -13.15 3.77 -13.04
N GLN A 260 -11.94 3.22 -12.89
CA GLN A 260 -10.78 3.65 -13.65
C GLN A 260 -10.91 3.29 -15.14
N ILE A 261 -11.34 2.05 -15.43
CA ILE A 261 -11.60 1.56 -16.79
C ILE A 261 -12.65 2.44 -17.48
N HIS A 262 -13.78 2.72 -16.84
CA HIS A 262 -14.82 3.59 -17.40
C HIS A 262 -14.27 4.97 -17.77
N THR A 263 -13.44 5.56 -16.91
CA THR A 263 -12.80 6.86 -17.17
C THR A 263 -11.89 6.81 -18.40
N GLN A 264 -11.10 5.75 -18.55
CA GLN A 264 -10.21 5.58 -19.70
C GLN A 264 -10.98 5.28 -21.00
N LEU A 265 -11.99 4.41 -20.95
CA LEU A 265 -12.86 4.13 -22.11
C LEU A 265 -13.61 5.37 -22.60
N SER A 266 -13.95 6.29 -21.70
CA SER A 266 -14.54 7.58 -22.06
C SER A 266 -13.57 8.45 -22.88
N LEU A 267 -12.27 8.42 -22.58
CA LEU A 267 -11.24 9.11 -23.37
C LEU A 267 -11.07 8.47 -24.75
N PHE A 268 -11.07 7.14 -24.83
CA PHE A 268 -11.05 6.42 -26.11
C PHE A 268 -12.26 6.76 -26.98
N ASN A 269 -13.47 6.74 -26.42
CA ASN A 269 -14.68 7.11 -27.17
C ASN A 269 -14.64 8.57 -27.66
N LYS A 270 -14.07 9.48 -26.87
CA LYS A 270 -13.84 10.86 -27.30
C LYS A 270 -12.85 10.94 -28.48
N ALA A 271 -11.77 10.15 -28.45
CA ALA A 271 -10.82 10.04 -29.54
C ALA A 271 -11.45 9.50 -30.83
N LEU A 272 -12.23 8.41 -30.74
CA LEU A 272 -12.95 7.86 -31.89
C LEU A 272 -13.89 8.89 -32.54
N LYS A 273 -14.64 9.65 -31.74
CA LYS A 273 -15.51 10.74 -32.25
C LYS A 273 -14.73 11.85 -32.95
N LEU A 274 -13.53 12.17 -32.46
CA LEU A 274 -12.65 13.14 -33.11
C LEU A 274 -12.15 12.62 -34.46
N ASP A 275 -11.86 11.33 -34.56
CA ASP A 275 -11.50 10.64 -35.80
C ASP A 275 -12.69 10.46 -36.76
N GLY A 276 -13.91 10.83 -36.34
CA GLY A 276 -15.14 10.70 -37.14
C GLY A 276 -15.80 9.33 -37.04
N ILE A 277 -15.33 8.47 -36.14
CA ILE A 277 -15.89 7.15 -35.87
C ILE A 277 -16.99 7.31 -34.80
N SER A 278 -18.21 6.96 -35.16
CA SER A 278 -19.37 6.98 -34.25
C SER A 278 -19.97 5.58 -34.15
N SER A 279 -20.16 5.09 -32.92
CA SER A 279 -20.81 3.81 -32.63
C SER A 279 -21.78 3.98 -31.47
N VAL A 280 -23.06 3.68 -31.75
CA VAL A 280 -24.12 3.69 -30.74
C VAL A 280 -23.94 2.55 -29.75
N GLU A 281 -23.41 1.40 -30.21
CA GLU A 281 -23.09 0.27 -29.33
C GLU A 281 -22.02 0.64 -28.30
N MET A 282 -20.95 1.33 -28.72
CA MET A 282 -19.89 1.79 -27.81
C MET A 282 -20.44 2.73 -26.73
N GLU A 283 -21.30 3.68 -27.12
CA GLU A 283 -21.97 4.60 -26.18
C GLU A 283 -22.89 3.85 -25.21
N LEU A 284 -23.68 2.90 -25.71
CA LEU A 284 -24.55 2.08 -24.86
C LEU A 284 -23.75 1.29 -23.82
N GLN A 285 -22.62 0.70 -24.19
CA GLN A 285 -21.78 -0.04 -23.24
C GLN A 285 -21.13 0.86 -22.20
N LEU A 286 -20.71 2.07 -22.59
CA LEU A 286 -20.23 3.09 -21.65
C LEU A 286 -21.31 3.48 -20.65
N ASP A 287 -22.53 3.73 -21.12
CA ASP A 287 -23.66 4.06 -20.26
C ASP A 287 -24.00 2.90 -19.32
N LEU A 288 -24.06 1.66 -19.82
CA LEU A 288 -24.29 0.48 -18.98
C LEU A 288 -23.22 0.35 -17.89
N LEU A 289 -21.95 0.53 -18.24
CA LEU A 289 -20.85 0.50 -17.28
C LEU A 289 -21.00 1.61 -16.24
N ALA A 290 -21.25 2.86 -16.66
CA ALA A 290 -21.43 4.00 -15.76
C ALA A 290 -22.54 3.75 -14.73
N HIS A 291 -23.71 3.28 -15.18
CA HIS A 291 -24.84 3.01 -14.29
C HIS A 291 -24.56 1.81 -13.37
N SER A 292 -23.93 0.74 -13.88
CA SER A 292 -23.59 -0.45 -13.09
C SER A 292 -22.71 -0.13 -11.87
N LEU A 293 -21.83 0.85 -11.97
CA LEU A 293 -20.95 1.30 -10.89
C LEU A 293 -21.72 1.90 -9.71
N THR A 294 -22.90 2.48 -9.96
CA THR A 294 -23.75 3.09 -8.94
C THR A 294 -24.76 2.13 -8.33
N ILE A 295 -25.07 1.02 -9.00
CA ILE A 295 -26.09 0.05 -8.57
C ILE A 295 -25.51 -0.92 -7.53
N SER A 296 -26.30 -1.22 -6.50
CA SER A 296 -25.99 -2.28 -5.53
C SER A 296 -26.41 -3.65 -6.06
N GLY A 297 -25.58 -4.67 -5.84
CA GLY A 297 -25.91 -6.06 -6.22
C GLY A 297 -25.66 -6.40 -7.69
N PHE A 298 -25.00 -5.52 -8.45
CA PHE A 298 -24.54 -5.83 -9.79
C PHE A 298 -23.45 -6.92 -9.74
N THR A 299 -23.61 -7.97 -10.53
CA THR A 299 -22.78 -9.18 -10.42
C THR A 299 -21.61 -9.18 -11.40
N PHE A 300 -20.60 -9.99 -11.09
CA PHE A 300 -19.41 -10.16 -11.92
C PHE A 300 -19.75 -10.58 -13.36
N THR A 301 -20.69 -11.51 -13.52
CA THR A 301 -21.11 -11.98 -14.85
C THR A 301 -21.80 -10.90 -15.67
N GLN A 302 -22.49 -9.94 -15.03
CA GLN A 302 -23.08 -8.81 -15.74
C GLN A 302 -22.01 -7.83 -16.25
N TYR A 303 -20.94 -7.60 -15.48
CA TYR A 303 -19.78 -6.84 -15.97
C TYR A 303 -19.14 -7.55 -17.17
N LEU A 304 -18.95 -8.88 -17.09
CA LEU A 304 -18.41 -9.67 -18.19
C LEU A 304 -19.23 -9.50 -19.49
N ASP A 305 -20.56 -9.42 -19.38
CA ASP A 305 -21.43 -9.20 -20.55
C ASP A 305 -21.29 -7.78 -21.14
N ILE A 306 -21.12 -6.75 -20.31
CA ILE A 306 -20.79 -5.39 -20.77
C ILE A 306 -19.48 -5.39 -21.57
N PHE A 307 -18.43 -6.05 -21.06
CA PHE A 307 -17.13 -6.09 -21.74
C PHE A 307 -17.14 -6.93 -23.02
N LYS A 308 -17.95 -7.99 -23.10
CA LYS A 308 -18.22 -8.67 -24.38
C LYS A 308 -18.91 -7.73 -25.36
N GLY A 309 -19.83 -6.90 -24.88
CA GLY A 309 -20.46 -5.83 -25.66
C GLY A 309 -19.44 -4.83 -26.21
N PHE A 310 -18.49 -4.38 -25.40
CA PHE A 310 -17.39 -3.51 -25.85
C PHE A 310 -16.54 -4.17 -26.95
N SER A 311 -16.14 -5.43 -26.77
CA SER A 311 -15.37 -6.17 -27.79
C SER A 311 -16.14 -6.30 -29.10
N LEU A 312 -17.44 -6.56 -29.05
CA LEU A 312 -18.29 -6.58 -30.24
C LEU A 312 -18.39 -5.21 -30.91
N ALA A 313 -18.53 -4.13 -30.13
CA ALA A 313 -18.57 -2.76 -30.65
C ALA A 313 -17.27 -2.40 -31.39
N VAL A 314 -16.11 -2.70 -30.79
CA VAL A 314 -14.80 -2.48 -31.44
C VAL A 314 -14.67 -3.28 -32.73
N LYS A 315 -15.07 -4.56 -32.73
CA LYS A 315 -15.08 -5.40 -33.93
C LYS A 315 -15.95 -4.81 -35.04
N ASN A 316 -17.14 -4.31 -34.70
CA ASN A 316 -18.04 -3.68 -35.67
C ASN A 316 -17.46 -2.36 -36.21
N ILE A 317 -16.86 -1.53 -35.34
CA ILE A 317 -16.14 -0.31 -35.77
C ILE A 317 -15.07 -0.65 -36.80
N ILE A 318 -14.23 -1.65 -36.53
CA ILE A 318 -13.18 -2.08 -37.46
C ILE A 318 -13.78 -2.52 -38.80
N ASN A 319 -14.87 -3.28 -38.77
CA ASN A 319 -15.52 -3.74 -39.99
C ASN A 319 -16.14 -2.60 -40.79
N ASP A 320 -16.90 -1.72 -40.15
CA ASP A 320 -17.68 -0.69 -40.82
C ASP A 320 -16.83 0.46 -41.36
N TYR A 321 -15.80 0.87 -40.62
CA TYR A 321 -14.97 2.02 -40.96
C TYR A 321 -13.67 1.67 -41.70
N PHE A 322 -13.24 0.41 -41.71
CA PHE A 322 -11.97 0.02 -42.34
C PHE A 322 -12.15 -1.14 -43.30
N ASN A 323 -12.66 -2.29 -42.84
CA ASN A 323 -12.71 -3.50 -43.68
C ASN A 323 -13.66 -3.32 -44.87
N ASN A 324 -14.93 -3.02 -44.61
CA ASN A 324 -15.97 -2.93 -45.64
C ASN A 324 -15.69 -1.82 -46.68
N ILE A 325 -14.99 -0.75 -46.29
CA ILE A 325 -14.66 0.38 -47.18
C ILE A 325 -13.60 -0.03 -48.20
N HIS A 326 -12.59 -0.80 -47.79
CA HIS A 326 -11.44 -1.09 -48.63
C HIS A 326 -11.40 -2.51 -49.20
N GLU A 327 -12.11 -3.49 -48.62
CA GLU A 327 -12.01 -4.91 -48.98
C GLU A 327 -12.26 -5.17 -50.47
N GLU A 328 -13.36 -4.65 -51.02
CA GLU A 328 -13.70 -4.84 -52.43
C GLU A 328 -12.66 -4.16 -53.35
N ASN A 329 -12.29 -2.92 -53.02
CA ASN A 329 -11.31 -2.17 -53.81
C ASN A 329 -9.93 -2.82 -53.78
N LEU A 330 -9.50 -3.29 -52.61
CA LEU A 330 -8.22 -3.97 -52.42
C LEU A 330 -8.20 -5.29 -53.21
N SER A 331 -9.26 -6.09 -53.13
CA SER A 331 -9.39 -7.32 -53.91
C SER A 331 -9.29 -7.07 -55.43
N ARG A 332 -9.97 -6.02 -55.92
CA ARG A 332 -9.88 -5.58 -57.32
C ARG A 332 -8.49 -5.09 -57.72
N ILE A 333 -7.78 -4.39 -56.84
CA ILE A 333 -6.40 -3.92 -57.11
C ILE A 333 -5.46 -5.13 -57.16
N LEU A 334 -5.55 -6.04 -56.20
CA LEU A 334 -4.67 -7.20 -56.08
C LEU A 334 -4.84 -8.21 -57.21
N SER A 335 -6.05 -8.33 -57.79
CA SER A 335 -6.27 -9.18 -58.96
C SER A 335 -5.59 -8.67 -60.24
N HIS A 336 -5.20 -7.39 -60.28
CA HIS A 336 -4.58 -6.75 -61.44
C HIS A 336 -3.14 -6.25 -61.20
N LEU A 337 -2.66 -6.24 -59.95
CA LEU A 337 -1.33 -5.76 -59.61
C LEU A 337 -0.28 -6.88 -59.73
N PRO A 338 0.75 -6.73 -60.59
CA PRO A 338 1.81 -7.73 -60.68
C PRO A 338 2.65 -7.78 -59.40
N VAL A 339 3.03 -8.99 -58.98
CA VAL A 339 3.80 -9.26 -57.74
C VAL A 339 5.10 -8.45 -57.67
N SER A 340 5.74 -8.16 -58.82
CA SER A 340 6.95 -7.34 -58.90
C SER A 340 6.79 -5.88 -58.46
N ARG A 341 5.56 -5.37 -58.38
CA ARG A 341 5.25 -4.01 -57.90
C ARG A 341 4.81 -3.96 -56.44
N ILE A 342 4.67 -5.11 -55.79
CA ILE A 342 4.28 -5.20 -54.38
C ILE A 342 5.50 -4.82 -53.53
N GLN A 343 5.31 -3.93 -52.55
CA GLN A 343 6.37 -3.52 -51.65
C GLN A 343 6.88 -4.68 -50.80
N ALA A 344 8.17 -4.68 -50.48
CA ALA A 344 8.82 -5.74 -49.72
C ALA A 344 8.14 -6.05 -48.37
N LYS A 345 7.54 -5.05 -47.71
CA LYS A 345 6.83 -5.24 -46.42
C LYS A 345 5.64 -6.19 -46.49
N TYR A 346 5.03 -6.35 -47.67
CA TYR A 346 3.87 -7.24 -47.86
C TYR A 346 4.26 -8.65 -48.32
N LEU A 347 5.51 -8.86 -48.75
CA LEU A 347 5.97 -10.14 -49.27
C LEU A 347 6.37 -11.08 -48.12
N PRO A 348 6.09 -12.40 -48.22
CA PRO A 348 6.53 -13.38 -47.23
C PRO A 348 8.06 -13.55 -47.26
N GLN A 349 8.67 -13.74 -46.09
CA GLN A 349 10.08 -14.10 -45.97
C GLN A 349 10.21 -15.64 -46.12
N GLY A 350 10.31 -16.14 -47.35
CA GLY A 350 10.49 -17.58 -47.62
C GLY A 350 9.78 -18.08 -48.88
N ALA A 351 10.15 -19.28 -49.35
CA ALA A 351 9.73 -19.85 -50.63
C ALA A 351 8.43 -20.69 -50.52
N GLU A 352 7.32 -20.09 -50.95
CA GLU A 352 6.35 -20.59 -51.94
C GLU A 352 5.19 -19.57 -51.96
N LEU A 353 4.98 -18.91 -53.09
CA LEU A 353 3.98 -17.87 -53.25
C LEU A 353 2.64 -18.51 -53.63
N ASP A 354 1.89 -18.91 -52.62
CA ASP A 354 0.47 -19.19 -52.77
C ASP A 354 -0.28 -17.86 -52.91
N THR A 355 -0.95 -17.67 -54.05
CA THR A 355 -1.61 -16.41 -54.42
C THR A 355 -2.73 -16.06 -53.43
N GLU A 356 -3.47 -17.04 -52.90
CA GLU A 356 -4.54 -16.78 -51.92
C GLU A 356 -3.98 -16.35 -50.57
N LYS A 357 -2.94 -17.03 -50.09
CA LYS A 357 -2.23 -16.65 -48.85
C LYS A 357 -1.56 -15.29 -48.96
N LEU A 358 -1.05 -14.95 -50.15
CA LEU A 358 -0.46 -13.63 -50.41
C LEU A 358 -1.51 -12.53 -50.34
N VAL A 359 -2.69 -12.72 -50.96
CA VAL A 359 -3.80 -11.77 -50.89
C VAL A 359 -4.25 -11.58 -49.44
N TYR A 360 -4.46 -12.67 -48.69
CA TYR A 360 -4.84 -12.60 -47.28
C TYR A 360 -3.81 -11.82 -46.44
N ARG A 361 -2.52 -12.10 -46.62
CA ARG A 361 -1.44 -11.40 -45.92
C ARG A 361 -1.40 -9.91 -46.27
N ILE A 362 -1.56 -9.56 -47.55
CA ILE A 362 -1.58 -8.16 -47.97
C ILE A 362 -2.77 -7.44 -47.32
N SER A 363 -3.95 -8.05 -47.36
CA SER A 363 -5.15 -7.51 -46.73
C SER A 363 -4.96 -7.32 -45.23
N GLU A 364 -4.44 -8.31 -44.51
CA GLU A 364 -4.19 -8.21 -43.07
C GLU A 364 -3.22 -7.08 -42.72
N ILE A 365 -2.06 -6.99 -43.39
CA ILE A 365 -1.09 -5.92 -43.17
C ILE A 365 -1.69 -4.56 -43.56
N PHE A 366 -2.43 -4.48 -44.67
CA PHE A 366 -3.05 -3.23 -45.11
C PHE A 366 -4.09 -2.73 -44.10
N PHE A 367 -5.02 -3.59 -43.66
CA PHE A 367 -6.03 -3.21 -42.67
C PHE A 367 -5.40 -2.86 -41.34
N ARG A 368 -4.39 -3.61 -40.90
CA ARG A 368 -3.64 -3.27 -39.68
C ARG A 368 -2.96 -1.91 -39.78
N ASP A 369 -2.32 -1.60 -40.91
CA ASP A 369 -1.72 -0.30 -41.16
C ASP A 369 -2.79 0.82 -41.15
N GLN A 370 -3.99 0.60 -41.70
CA GLN A 370 -5.08 1.57 -41.65
C GLN A 370 -5.63 1.78 -40.23
N ILE A 371 -5.84 0.71 -39.48
CA ILE A 371 -6.31 0.77 -38.08
C ILE A 371 -5.28 1.50 -37.21
N ALA A 372 -3.98 1.29 -37.44
CA ALA A 372 -2.91 1.96 -36.71
C ALA A 372 -2.85 3.49 -36.96
N LEU A 373 -3.44 3.98 -38.05
CA LEU A 373 -3.56 5.42 -38.31
C LEU A 373 -4.71 6.07 -37.54
N SER A 374 -5.67 5.28 -37.04
CA SER A 374 -6.79 5.78 -36.27
C SER A 374 -6.36 6.24 -34.88
N LEU A 375 -7.05 7.25 -34.35
CA LEU A 375 -6.75 7.80 -33.04
C LEU A 375 -7.18 6.85 -31.91
N GLY A 376 -6.22 6.10 -31.36
CA GLY A 376 -6.38 5.24 -30.18
C GLY A 376 -7.16 3.94 -30.38
N LEU A 377 -7.61 3.60 -31.61
CA LEU A 377 -8.44 2.41 -31.85
C LEU A 377 -7.70 1.10 -31.57
N GLN A 378 -6.43 1.00 -31.98
CA GLN A 378 -5.60 -0.18 -31.71
C GLN A 378 -5.40 -0.39 -30.20
N GLN A 379 -5.10 0.70 -29.48
CA GLN A 379 -4.89 0.68 -28.03
C GLN A 379 -6.19 0.35 -27.29
N LEU A 380 -7.35 0.82 -27.78
CA LEU A 380 -8.66 0.45 -27.26
C LEU A 380 -8.91 -1.06 -27.38
N ASP A 381 -8.64 -1.66 -28.54
CA ASP A 381 -8.83 -3.10 -28.76
C ASP A 381 -7.94 -3.94 -27.83
N ILE A 382 -6.68 -3.56 -27.69
CA ILE A 382 -5.74 -4.18 -26.75
C ILE A 382 -6.26 -4.05 -25.32
N PHE A 383 -6.73 -2.86 -24.93
CA PHE A 383 -7.23 -2.59 -23.59
C PHE A 383 -8.46 -3.44 -23.24
N ILE A 384 -9.47 -3.46 -24.11
CA ILE A 384 -10.66 -4.30 -23.94
C ILE A 384 -10.30 -5.78 -23.89
N SER A 385 -9.37 -6.23 -24.75
CA SER A 385 -8.91 -7.61 -24.76
C SER A 385 -8.21 -8.01 -23.46
N ARG A 386 -7.33 -7.15 -22.93
CA ARG A 386 -6.68 -7.37 -21.62
C ARG A 386 -7.71 -7.47 -20.49
N ILE A 387 -8.68 -6.55 -20.45
CA ILE A 387 -9.76 -6.55 -19.46
C ILE A 387 -10.55 -7.86 -19.54
N LEU A 388 -11.02 -8.24 -20.73
CA LEU A 388 -11.79 -9.46 -20.91
C LEU A 388 -11.02 -10.71 -20.49
N ASN A 389 -9.74 -10.79 -20.85
CA ASN A 389 -8.90 -11.93 -20.46
C ASN A 389 -8.79 -12.05 -18.94
N THR A 390 -8.55 -10.96 -18.21
CA THR A 390 -8.54 -10.98 -16.75
C THR A 390 -9.91 -11.38 -16.19
N LEU A 391 -11.01 -10.79 -16.70
CA LEU A 391 -12.34 -11.12 -16.23
C LEU A 391 -12.70 -12.60 -16.45
N PHE A 392 -12.31 -13.18 -17.57
CA PHE A 392 -12.49 -14.62 -17.83
C PHE A 392 -11.67 -15.48 -16.88
N GLN A 393 -10.41 -15.10 -16.61
CA GLN A 393 -9.56 -15.82 -15.65
C GLN A 393 -10.14 -15.77 -14.24
N GLU A 394 -10.60 -14.62 -13.78
CA GLU A 394 -11.25 -14.46 -12.47
C GLU A 394 -12.53 -15.31 -12.38
N ALA A 395 -13.37 -15.28 -13.43
CA ALA A 395 -14.60 -16.09 -13.49
C ALA A 395 -14.34 -17.61 -13.47
N ASP A 396 -13.23 -18.07 -14.05
CA ASP A 396 -12.88 -19.49 -14.12
C ASP A 396 -12.25 -19.99 -12.82
N MET A 397 -11.43 -19.15 -12.18
CA MET A 397 -10.69 -19.52 -10.96
C MET A 397 -11.51 -19.41 -9.67
N LEU A 398 -12.56 -18.58 -9.65
CA LEU A 398 -13.29 -18.25 -8.41
C LEU A 398 -14.73 -18.79 -8.41
N PRO A 399 -15.19 -19.36 -7.28
CA PRO A 399 -16.60 -19.64 -7.06
C PRO A 399 -17.47 -18.37 -7.10
N LYS A 400 -18.75 -18.51 -7.43
CA LYS A 400 -19.70 -17.39 -7.56
C LYS A 400 -19.74 -16.48 -6.32
N ASP A 401 -19.73 -17.05 -5.12
CA ASP A 401 -19.77 -16.28 -3.88
C ASP A 401 -18.50 -15.44 -3.67
N ASN A 402 -17.35 -15.93 -4.13
CA ASN A 402 -16.08 -15.24 -4.05
C ASN A 402 -15.97 -14.11 -5.10
N LEU A 403 -16.56 -14.27 -6.28
CA LEU A 403 -16.63 -13.19 -7.28
C LEU A 403 -17.33 -11.94 -6.75
N HIS A 404 -18.40 -12.11 -5.96
CA HIS A 404 -19.08 -10.98 -5.32
C HIS A 404 -18.19 -10.30 -4.27
N LYS A 405 -17.49 -11.08 -3.44
CA LYS A 405 -16.52 -10.55 -2.46
C LYS A 405 -15.34 -9.84 -3.14
N LEU A 406 -14.89 -10.32 -4.30
CA LEU A 406 -13.84 -9.69 -5.09
C LEU A 406 -14.26 -8.30 -5.58
N LEU A 407 -15.50 -8.14 -6.04
CA LEU A 407 -16.02 -6.83 -6.45
C LEU A 407 -16.12 -5.84 -5.27
N ILE A 408 -16.32 -6.32 -4.04
CA ILE A 408 -16.34 -5.49 -2.84
C ILE A 408 -14.93 -5.11 -2.40
N TYR A 409 -13.93 -5.96 -2.65
CA TYR A 409 -12.55 -5.67 -2.29
C TYR A 409 -12.05 -4.44 -3.05
N ASP A 410 -11.77 -3.37 -2.31
CA ASP A 410 -11.16 -2.17 -2.84
C ASP A 410 -9.73 -2.04 -2.28
N PRO A 411 -8.70 -2.26 -3.11
CA PRO A 411 -7.32 -2.05 -2.72
C PRO A 411 -7.06 -0.68 -2.07
N GLU A 412 -7.73 0.39 -2.51
CA GLU A 412 -7.53 1.73 -1.94
C GLU A 412 -8.06 1.86 -0.50
N ASN A 413 -9.01 1.01 -0.11
CA ASN A 413 -9.63 1.03 1.22
C ASN A 413 -9.18 -0.14 2.12
N ALA A 414 -8.31 -1.01 1.61
CA ALA A 414 -7.84 -2.19 2.34
C ALA A 414 -7.00 -1.82 3.57
N MET A 415 -6.25 -0.71 3.50
CA MET A 415 -5.43 -0.24 4.61
C MET A 415 -5.19 1.26 4.60
N THR A 416 -4.82 1.81 5.75
CA THR A 416 -4.51 3.24 5.90
C THR A 416 -3.46 3.48 6.96
N LEU A 417 -2.60 4.48 6.76
CA LEU A 417 -1.62 4.91 7.77
C LEU A 417 -2.34 5.62 8.92
N ILE A 418 -1.90 5.39 10.16
CA ILE A 418 -2.45 6.08 11.34
C ILE A 418 -2.28 7.60 11.22
N HIS A 419 -1.17 8.03 10.62
CA HIS A 419 -0.79 9.44 10.47
C HIS A 419 -1.38 10.11 9.21
N GLN A 420 -2.01 9.33 8.33
CA GLN A 420 -2.58 9.84 7.08
C GLN A 420 -3.79 9.00 6.66
N VAL A 421 -4.96 9.37 7.19
CA VAL A 421 -6.21 8.65 6.92
C VAL A 421 -6.94 9.26 5.73
N GLY A 422 -7.25 8.41 4.74
CA GLY A 422 -8.07 8.79 3.60
C GLY A 422 -9.53 9.01 4.01
N TYR A 423 -10.20 10.00 3.41
CA TYR A 423 -11.60 10.34 3.73
C TYR A 423 -12.57 9.15 3.58
N ARG A 424 -12.28 8.22 2.66
CA ARG A 424 -13.11 7.03 2.37
C ARG A 424 -13.07 5.98 3.47
N VAL A 425 -11.96 5.88 4.20
CA VAL A 425 -11.71 4.85 5.21
C VAL A 425 -11.76 5.47 6.61
N ASN A 426 -12.82 6.24 6.87
CA ASN A 426 -12.98 6.91 8.14
C ASN A 426 -14.06 6.24 8.99
N GLY A 427 -13.84 6.21 10.30
CA GLY A 427 -14.81 5.74 11.27
C GLY A 427 -14.53 4.35 11.83
N THR A 428 -15.18 4.08 12.95
CA THR A 428 -15.02 2.87 13.77
C THR A 428 -15.34 1.58 13.03
N ILE A 429 -16.20 1.62 12.01
CA ILE A 429 -16.58 0.42 11.25
C ILE A 429 -15.40 -0.10 10.42
N HIS A 430 -14.66 0.77 9.75
CA HIS A 430 -13.53 0.36 8.90
C HIS A 430 -12.26 0.13 9.73
N LEU A 431 -11.98 1.05 10.66
CA LEU A 431 -10.71 1.07 11.41
C LEU A 431 -10.74 0.24 12.70
N GLY A 432 -11.93 -0.23 13.11
CA GLY A 432 -12.15 -0.74 14.45
C GLY A 432 -12.05 0.35 15.51
N ASN A 433 -12.42 0.02 16.75
CA ASN A 433 -12.41 0.99 17.84
C ASN A 433 -10.99 1.46 18.20
N LYS A 434 -10.03 0.52 18.23
CA LYS A 434 -8.62 0.84 18.56
C LYS A 434 -7.98 1.72 17.49
N GLY A 435 -8.05 1.30 16.23
CA GLY A 435 -7.47 2.04 15.11
C GLY A 435 -8.07 3.44 14.99
N PHE A 436 -9.40 3.55 15.09
CA PHE A 436 -10.08 4.85 15.05
C PHE A 436 -9.62 5.80 16.18
N ASN A 437 -9.47 5.28 17.39
CA ASN A 437 -9.01 6.08 18.52
C ASN A 437 -7.55 6.50 18.39
N LEU A 438 -6.68 5.68 17.81
CA LEU A 438 -5.28 6.04 17.52
C LEU A 438 -5.19 7.19 16.50
N VAL A 439 -5.99 7.12 15.44
CA VAL A 439 -6.10 8.18 14.44
C VAL A 439 -6.56 9.48 15.10
N LYS A 440 -7.55 9.42 15.99
CA LYS A 440 -8.02 10.60 16.72
C LYS A 440 -6.94 11.20 17.62
N LEU A 441 -6.26 10.37 18.42
CA LEU A 441 -5.16 10.83 19.27
C LEU A 441 -4.08 11.53 18.44
N HIS A 442 -3.71 10.95 17.29
CA HIS A 442 -2.75 11.56 16.38
C HIS A 442 -3.23 12.90 15.81
N ASN A 443 -4.50 12.99 15.39
CA ASN A 443 -5.09 14.23 14.87
C ASN A 443 -5.12 15.36 15.91
N PHE A 444 -5.14 15.03 17.20
CA PHE A 444 -5.00 16.00 18.30
C PHE A 444 -3.54 16.34 18.66
N GLY A 445 -2.58 15.86 17.86
CA GLY A 445 -1.15 16.13 18.07
C GLY A 445 -0.52 15.32 19.21
N LEU A 446 -1.17 14.24 19.67
CA LEU A 446 -0.62 13.39 20.73
C LEU A 446 0.35 12.35 20.16
N PRO A 447 1.39 11.94 20.92
CA PRO A 447 2.42 11.05 20.42
C PRO A 447 1.91 9.61 20.33
N VAL A 448 1.61 9.20 19.10
CA VAL A 448 1.21 7.84 18.75
C VAL A 448 2.29 7.22 17.86
N PRO A 449 2.79 6.00 18.17
CA PRO A 449 3.79 5.34 17.35
C PRO A 449 3.30 5.12 15.91
N SER A 450 4.21 5.26 14.93
CA SER A 450 3.93 5.04 13.51
C SER A 450 3.36 3.64 13.24
N GLY A 451 2.34 3.57 12.39
CA GLY A 451 1.64 2.34 12.10
C GLY A 451 0.64 2.48 10.96
N PHE A 452 0.06 1.37 10.55
CA PHE A 452 -1.07 1.31 9.63
C PHE A 452 -2.16 0.38 10.17
N ILE A 453 -3.37 0.59 9.68
CA ILE A 453 -4.56 -0.18 10.03
C ILE A 453 -5.03 -0.89 8.77
N ILE A 454 -5.08 -2.21 8.83
CA ILE A 454 -5.74 -3.07 7.86
C ILE A 454 -7.21 -3.13 8.24
N THR A 455 -8.08 -2.74 7.32
CA THR A 455 -9.47 -2.43 7.64
C THR A 455 -10.33 -3.67 7.78
N THR A 456 -11.54 -3.51 8.32
CA THR A 456 -12.54 -4.59 8.35
C THR A 456 -13.00 -5.02 6.95
N GLU A 457 -12.73 -4.26 5.89
CA GLU A 457 -13.02 -4.68 4.51
C GLU A 457 -12.17 -5.87 4.10
N VAL A 458 -10.88 -5.86 4.46
CA VAL A 458 -9.97 -6.99 4.24
C VAL A 458 -10.49 -8.23 4.98
N PHE A 459 -10.98 -8.08 6.20
CA PHE A 459 -11.59 -9.21 6.93
C PHE A 459 -12.78 -9.81 6.17
N ARG A 460 -13.67 -8.97 5.61
CA ARG A 460 -14.85 -9.44 4.85
C ARG A 460 -14.47 -10.15 3.55
N CYS A 461 -13.34 -9.78 2.96
CA CYS A 461 -12.84 -10.35 1.72
C CYS A 461 -11.69 -11.35 1.92
N LYS A 462 -11.35 -11.71 3.17
CA LYS A 462 -10.15 -12.48 3.50
C LYS A 462 -10.05 -13.81 2.75
N ASP A 463 -11.19 -14.50 2.59
CA ASP A 463 -11.23 -15.78 1.89
C ASP A 463 -10.78 -15.63 0.43
N VAL A 464 -11.18 -14.55 -0.24
CA VAL A 464 -10.79 -14.27 -1.64
C VAL A 464 -9.35 -13.82 -1.71
N ILE A 465 -8.93 -12.92 -0.82
CA ILE A 465 -7.56 -12.41 -0.76
C ILE A 465 -6.56 -13.56 -0.61
N TYR A 466 -6.84 -14.54 0.26
CA TYR A 466 -5.92 -15.65 0.50
C TYR A 466 -6.12 -16.87 -0.42
N SER A 467 -7.20 -16.94 -1.19
CA SER A 467 -7.43 -18.06 -2.14
C SER A 467 -7.07 -17.70 -3.59
N TYR A 468 -7.01 -16.42 -3.92
CA TYR A 468 -6.66 -15.94 -5.27
C TYR A 468 -5.31 -15.24 -5.26
N SER A 469 -4.34 -15.81 -6.00
CA SER A 469 -2.94 -15.37 -5.98
C SER A 469 -2.75 -13.89 -6.35
N ALA A 470 -3.52 -13.36 -7.30
CA ALA A 470 -3.42 -11.95 -7.69
C ALA A 470 -3.92 -11.02 -6.56
N ALA A 471 -4.99 -11.40 -5.86
CA ALA A 471 -5.47 -10.66 -4.70
C ALA A 471 -4.49 -10.74 -3.51
N GLU A 472 -3.89 -11.91 -3.29
CA GLU A 472 -2.87 -12.10 -2.24
C GLU A 472 -1.63 -11.24 -2.52
N LEU A 473 -1.16 -11.23 -3.76
CA LEU A 473 -0.01 -10.44 -4.18
C LEU A 473 -0.29 -8.94 -3.99
N ASN A 474 -1.43 -8.46 -4.49
CA ASN A 474 -1.85 -7.07 -4.31
C ASN A 474 -1.91 -6.67 -2.82
N PHE A 475 -2.46 -7.53 -1.96
CA PHE A 475 -2.49 -7.28 -0.52
C PHE A 475 -1.09 -7.20 0.09
N LYS A 476 -0.18 -8.12 -0.28
CA LYS A 476 1.22 -8.11 0.20
C LYS A 476 1.97 -6.86 -0.26
N GLU A 477 1.79 -6.43 -1.51
CA GLU A 477 2.40 -5.21 -2.04
C GLU A 477 1.94 -3.97 -1.26
N GLN A 478 0.65 -3.89 -0.92
CA GLN A 478 0.15 -2.80 -0.10
C GLN A 478 0.73 -2.82 1.33
N VAL A 479 0.85 -4.00 1.94
CA VAL A 479 1.52 -4.14 3.25
C VAL A 479 2.97 -3.65 3.15
N ALA A 480 3.72 -4.07 2.13
CA ALA A 480 5.10 -3.64 1.90
C ALA A 480 5.21 -2.12 1.68
N HIS A 481 4.27 -1.52 0.95
CA HIS A 481 4.22 -0.07 0.75
C HIS A 481 4.05 0.69 2.08
N ASN A 482 3.15 0.23 2.95
CA ASN A 482 2.91 0.85 4.25
C ASN A 482 4.09 0.65 5.21
N ILE A 483 4.76 -0.52 5.17
CA ILE A 483 6.01 -0.73 5.90
C ILE A 483 7.06 0.28 5.46
N SER A 484 7.26 0.47 4.15
CA SER A 484 8.23 1.45 3.62
C SER A 484 7.93 2.88 4.09
N ALA A 485 6.65 3.26 4.21
CA ALA A 485 6.27 4.55 4.78
C ALA A 485 6.67 4.68 6.26
N ILE A 486 6.51 3.62 7.06
CA ILE A 486 6.93 3.61 8.46
C ILE A 486 8.46 3.60 8.60
N GLU A 487 9.17 2.88 7.74
CA GLU A 487 10.65 2.88 7.72
C GLU A 487 11.18 4.29 7.49
N LYS A 488 10.58 5.03 6.55
CA LYS A 488 10.92 6.45 6.31
C LYS A 488 10.63 7.34 7.52
N ALA A 489 9.51 7.11 8.21
CA ALA A 489 9.11 7.91 9.37
C ALA A 489 9.97 7.65 10.60
N THR A 490 10.38 6.39 10.81
CA THR A 490 11.12 5.95 12.01
C THR A 490 12.63 5.94 11.83
N GLY A 491 13.12 5.90 10.58
CA GLY A 491 14.53 5.70 10.25
C GLY A 491 15.04 4.28 10.52
N LYS A 492 14.17 3.34 10.93
CA LYS A 492 14.46 1.92 11.14
C LYS A 492 14.05 1.11 9.91
N ILE A 493 14.57 -0.11 9.76
CA ILE A 493 14.29 -0.98 8.61
C ILE A 493 13.73 -2.32 9.10
N PHE A 494 12.61 -2.76 8.51
CA PHE A 494 11.95 -4.00 8.89
C PHE A 494 12.79 -5.20 8.42
N GLY A 495 13.19 -6.04 9.37
CA GLY A 495 14.05 -7.19 9.11
C GLY A 495 15.55 -6.91 9.01
N ASP A 496 16.00 -5.66 9.18
CA ASP A 496 17.44 -5.36 9.26
C ASP A 496 18.00 -5.67 10.65
N PRO A 497 18.97 -6.59 10.80
CA PRO A 497 19.60 -6.84 12.09
C PRO A 497 20.32 -5.62 12.66
N LYS A 498 20.79 -4.67 11.83
CA LYS A 498 21.56 -3.51 12.30
C LYS A 498 20.70 -2.38 12.84
N ASN A 499 19.51 -2.16 12.30
CA ASN A 499 18.61 -1.13 12.80
C ASN A 499 17.15 -1.61 12.73
N PRO A 500 16.79 -2.61 13.55
CA PRO A 500 15.56 -3.36 13.37
C PRO A 500 14.33 -2.51 13.70
N LEU A 501 13.38 -2.50 12.78
CA LEU A 501 11.99 -2.15 13.06
C LEU A 501 11.24 -3.41 13.48
N LEU A 502 10.56 -3.37 14.62
CA LEU A 502 9.66 -4.42 15.09
C LEU A 502 8.25 -3.86 15.18
N PHE A 503 7.25 -4.72 14.99
CA PHE A 503 5.83 -4.35 15.02
C PHE A 503 5.07 -5.04 16.14
N SER A 504 4.08 -4.35 16.69
CA SER A 504 2.94 -4.98 17.34
C SER A 504 1.81 -5.16 16.31
N VAL A 505 1.16 -6.30 16.35
CA VAL A 505 0.03 -6.66 15.49
C VAL A 505 -1.16 -6.95 16.39
N ARG A 506 -2.12 -6.02 16.40
CA ARG A 506 -3.21 -5.97 17.38
C ARG A 506 -4.56 -6.01 16.68
N SER A 507 -5.46 -6.86 17.16
CA SER A 507 -6.86 -6.84 16.73
C SER A 507 -7.58 -5.58 17.19
N GLY A 508 -8.48 -5.08 16.34
CA GLY A 508 -9.34 -3.93 16.61
C GLY A 508 -10.74 -4.14 16.02
N SER A 509 -11.66 -4.68 16.80
CA SER A 509 -13.06 -4.78 16.39
C SER A 509 -13.81 -3.46 16.60
N SER A 510 -14.87 -3.23 15.84
CA SER A 510 -15.73 -2.04 15.98
C SER A 510 -16.35 -1.95 17.38
N ILE A 511 -16.70 -3.11 17.95
CA ILE A 511 -17.18 -3.25 19.33
C ILE A 511 -16.07 -3.91 20.14
N SER A 512 -15.61 -3.24 21.19
CA SER A 512 -14.46 -3.66 22.00
C SER A 512 -14.65 -5.04 22.65
N GLN A 513 -13.70 -5.96 22.44
CA GLN A 513 -13.62 -7.29 23.09
C GLN A 513 -12.28 -7.43 23.85
N PRO A 514 -12.15 -6.90 25.07
CA PRO A 514 -10.88 -6.86 25.81
C PRO A 514 -10.37 -8.27 26.10
N GLY A 515 -9.10 -8.53 25.76
CA GLY A 515 -8.44 -9.81 26.01
C GLY A 515 -8.89 -10.99 25.13
N MET A 516 -9.96 -10.87 24.35
CA MET A 516 -10.57 -12.03 23.67
C MET A 516 -9.89 -12.43 22.36
N MET A 517 -9.19 -11.51 21.73
CA MET A 517 -8.54 -11.71 20.43
C MET A 517 -7.03 -11.66 20.57
N ASP A 518 -6.34 -12.27 19.61
CA ASP A 518 -4.89 -12.39 19.65
C ASP A 518 -4.21 -11.04 19.47
N THR A 519 -3.03 -10.94 20.05
CA THR A 519 -2.11 -9.81 19.91
C THR A 519 -0.70 -10.37 19.87
N PHE A 520 0.07 -9.94 18.88
CA PHE A 520 1.48 -10.28 18.76
C PHE A 520 2.30 -9.03 19.00
N LEU A 521 3.29 -9.14 19.89
CA LEU A 521 4.30 -8.12 20.10
C LEU A 521 5.62 -8.60 19.48
N ASP A 522 6.52 -7.65 19.23
CA ASP A 522 7.87 -7.95 18.74
C ASP A 522 7.92 -8.66 17.37
N VAL A 523 6.89 -8.52 16.53
CA VAL A 523 6.83 -9.11 15.19
C VAL A 523 7.94 -8.53 14.31
N GLY A 524 8.65 -9.41 13.62
CA GLY A 524 9.89 -9.18 12.89
C GLY A 524 11.12 -9.74 13.61
N ILE A 525 10.98 -10.18 14.87
CA ILE A 525 12.11 -10.70 15.65
C ILE A 525 12.44 -12.15 15.27
N ASN A 526 13.74 -12.43 15.18
CA ASN A 526 14.31 -13.76 15.03
C ASN A 526 15.63 -13.85 15.79
N GLU A 527 16.31 -15.01 15.76
CA GLU A 527 17.54 -15.20 16.53
C GLU A 527 18.66 -14.22 16.13
N GLU A 528 18.80 -13.93 14.83
CA GLU A 528 19.81 -13.00 14.31
C GLU A 528 19.56 -11.55 14.77
N ILE A 529 18.34 -11.06 14.59
CA ILE A 529 17.92 -9.73 15.03
C ILE A 529 18.03 -9.62 16.56
N THR A 530 17.68 -10.67 17.29
CA THR A 530 17.81 -10.72 18.76
C THR A 530 19.27 -10.59 19.20
N ALA A 531 20.18 -11.33 18.56
CA ALA A 531 21.61 -11.27 18.89
C ALA A 531 22.19 -9.87 18.60
N SER A 532 21.78 -9.24 17.50
CA SER A 532 22.21 -7.88 17.17
C SER A 532 21.62 -6.84 18.11
N LEU A 533 20.32 -6.94 18.44
CA LEU A 533 19.65 -6.07 19.41
C LEU A 533 20.31 -6.14 20.79
N ALA A 534 20.71 -7.34 21.22
CA ALA A 534 21.46 -7.54 22.47
C ALA A 534 22.80 -6.79 22.47
N ALA A 535 23.53 -6.81 21.35
CA ALA A 535 24.81 -6.13 21.22
C ALA A 535 24.68 -4.60 21.20
N GLN A 536 23.69 -4.07 20.46
CA GLN A 536 23.48 -2.63 20.29
C GLN A 536 22.95 -1.96 21.55
N SER A 537 21.91 -2.55 22.17
CA SER A 537 21.33 -2.05 23.41
C SER A 537 22.26 -2.21 24.61
N LYS A 538 23.33 -3.02 24.48
CA LYS A 538 24.15 -3.53 25.59
C LYS A 538 23.32 -4.17 26.70
N ASN A 539 22.12 -4.66 26.34
CA ASN A 539 21.16 -5.25 27.25
C ASN A 539 20.67 -6.58 26.66
N ALA A 540 21.50 -7.62 26.82
CA ALA A 540 21.14 -8.96 26.35
C ALA A 540 19.85 -9.48 27.00
N TRP A 541 19.58 -9.12 28.26
CA TRP A 541 18.34 -9.53 28.92
C TRP A 541 17.11 -9.01 28.18
N PHE A 542 17.10 -7.71 27.81
CA PHE A 542 16.01 -7.08 27.05
C PHE A 542 15.75 -7.78 25.71
N ALA A 543 16.80 -8.00 24.92
CA ALA A 543 16.65 -8.60 23.59
C ALA A 543 16.07 -10.01 23.67
N TRP A 544 16.62 -10.87 24.55
CA TRP A 544 16.13 -12.24 24.71
C TRP A 544 14.78 -12.31 25.42
N ASP A 545 14.42 -11.35 26.28
CA ASP A 545 13.08 -11.22 26.87
C ASP A 545 12.02 -10.92 25.80
N ASN A 546 12.31 -10.05 24.83
CA ASN A 546 11.40 -9.81 23.71
C ASN A 546 11.26 -11.06 22.83
N TYR A 547 12.36 -11.76 22.53
CA TYR A 547 12.30 -12.96 21.70
C TYR A 547 11.47 -14.09 22.35
N ARG A 548 11.65 -14.35 23.66
CA ARG A 548 10.82 -15.36 24.35
C ARG A 548 9.34 -14.97 24.40
N ARG A 549 9.02 -13.67 24.49
CA ARG A 549 7.63 -13.17 24.49
C ARG A 549 6.98 -13.41 23.15
N PHE A 550 7.65 -13.02 22.07
CA PHE A 550 7.22 -13.33 20.71
C PHE A 550 6.94 -14.82 20.55
N LEU A 551 7.89 -15.69 20.96
CA LEU A 551 7.74 -17.15 20.90
C LEU A 551 6.55 -17.66 21.71
N GLN A 552 6.34 -17.13 22.92
CA GLN A 552 5.18 -17.49 23.75
C GLN A 552 3.87 -17.13 23.06
N CYS A 553 3.70 -15.89 22.59
CA CYS A 553 2.52 -15.46 21.84
C CYS A 553 2.32 -16.30 20.57
N TYR A 554 3.41 -16.59 19.86
CA TYR A 554 3.43 -17.43 18.67
C TYR A 554 2.90 -18.83 18.97
N GLY A 555 3.49 -19.52 19.94
CA GLY A 555 3.09 -20.88 20.31
C GLY A 555 1.64 -20.94 20.77
N MET A 556 1.20 -19.98 21.58
CA MET A 556 -0.19 -19.91 22.06
C MET A 556 -1.20 -19.73 20.93
N ALA A 557 -0.88 -18.92 19.91
CA ALA A 557 -1.75 -18.76 18.73
C ALA A 557 -1.91 -20.05 17.91
N PHE A 558 -0.96 -20.99 18.03
CA PHE A 558 -1.00 -22.31 17.39
C PHE A 558 -1.44 -23.43 18.35
N GLY A 559 -2.04 -23.07 19.49
CA GLY A 559 -2.71 -24.02 20.39
C GLY A 559 -1.85 -24.60 21.51
N LEU A 560 -0.66 -24.05 21.76
CA LEU A 560 0.09 -24.36 22.99
C LEU A 560 -0.51 -23.63 24.19
N GLU A 561 -0.47 -24.27 25.36
CA GLU A 561 -1.02 -23.71 26.57
C GLU A 561 0.00 -22.82 27.28
N ARG A 562 -0.47 -21.76 27.93
CA ARG A 562 0.40 -20.86 28.71
C ARG A 562 1.16 -21.62 29.82
N ASP A 563 0.51 -22.61 30.42
CA ASP A 563 1.06 -23.44 31.49
C ASP A 563 2.36 -24.16 31.06
N ASP A 564 2.49 -24.54 29.79
CA ASP A 564 3.68 -25.22 29.28
C ASP A 564 4.91 -24.30 29.29
N PHE A 565 4.71 -23.03 28.92
CA PHE A 565 5.72 -21.99 28.98
C PHE A 565 6.06 -21.61 30.44
N ASP A 566 5.02 -21.45 31.27
CA ASP A 566 5.18 -21.12 32.69
C ASP A 566 5.94 -22.23 33.44
N ALA A 567 5.75 -23.51 33.07
CA ALA A 567 6.53 -24.62 33.61
C ALA A 567 8.03 -24.49 33.31
N ILE A 568 8.39 -24.19 32.07
CA ILE A 568 9.79 -24.03 31.63
C ILE A 568 10.48 -22.90 32.40
N ILE A 569 9.87 -21.71 32.46
CA ILE A 569 10.50 -20.58 33.15
C ILE A 569 10.57 -20.80 34.67
N ASN A 570 9.60 -21.50 35.26
CA ASN A 570 9.62 -21.86 36.67
C ASN A 570 10.73 -22.86 36.99
N GLU A 571 10.93 -23.90 36.17
CA GLU A 571 12.03 -24.85 36.31
C GLU A 571 13.39 -24.14 36.22
N LEU A 572 13.55 -23.25 35.24
CA LEU A 572 14.78 -22.50 35.07
C LEU A 572 15.04 -21.53 36.25
N LYS A 573 14.00 -20.91 36.81
CA LYS A 573 14.12 -20.09 38.04
C LYS A 573 14.57 -20.94 39.23
N GLN A 574 13.97 -22.11 39.43
CA GLN A 574 14.36 -23.05 40.49
C GLN A 574 15.81 -23.51 40.34
N SER A 575 16.22 -23.89 39.11
CA SER A 575 17.60 -24.32 38.82
C SER A 575 18.63 -23.22 39.05
N ALA A 576 18.25 -21.95 38.87
CA ALA A 576 19.10 -20.79 39.09
C ALA A 576 19.03 -20.24 40.53
N GLY A 577 18.15 -20.76 41.39
CA GLY A 577 17.96 -20.28 42.76
C GLY A 577 17.38 -18.87 42.85
N ILE A 578 16.60 -18.44 41.86
CA ILE A 578 16.00 -17.10 41.81
C ILE A 578 14.49 -17.15 41.98
N SER A 579 13.90 -16.08 42.52
CA SER A 579 12.45 -15.99 42.74
C SER A 579 11.73 -15.24 41.62
N TYR A 580 12.39 -14.25 41.01
CA TYR A 580 11.77 -13.35 40.04
C TYR A 580 12.48 -13.38 38.68
N LYS A 581 11.68 -13.28 37.60
CA LYS A 581 12.19 -13.22 36.20
C LYS A 581 13.28 -12.15 36.01
N ARG A 582 13.10 -10.97 36.62
CA ARG A 582 14.04 -9.84 36.54
C ARG A 582 15.44 -10.15 37.08
N GLN A 583 15.61 -11.26 37.83
CA GLN A 583 16.89 -11.68 38.39
C GLN A 583 17.69 -12.59 37.43
N PHE A 584 17.12 -13.00 36.30
CA PHE A 584 17.89 -13.70 35.28
C PHE A 584 18.98 -12.79 34.70
N SER A 585 20.15 -13.36 34.43
CA SER A 585 21.16 -12.76 33.55
C SER A 585 20.73 -12.85 32.08
N GLY A 586 21.35 -12.05 31.20
CA GLY A 586 21.08 -12.12 29.77
C GLY A 586 21.28 -13.50 29.16
N ASN A 587 22.31 -14.25 29.60
CA ASN A 587 22.55 -15.62 29.13
C ASN A 587 21.49 -16.61 29.63
N GLN A 588 20.99 -16.43 30.85
CA GLN A 588 19.89 -17.25 31.36
C GLN A 588 18.59 -16.94 30.62
N MET A 589 18.30 -15.67 30.33
CA MET A 589 17.13 -15.30 29.52
C MET A 589 17.23 -15.85 28.08
N LYS A 590 18.43 -15.84 27.48
CA LYS A 590 18.69 -16.53 26.21
C LYS A 590 18.32 -18.02 26.30
N LYS A 591 18.71 -18.70 27.38
CA LYS A 591 18.37 -20.11 27.60
C LYS A 591 16.85 -20.31 27.65
N VAL A 592 16.11 -19.45 28.36
CA VAL A 592 14.63 -19.50 28.39
C VAL A 592 14.05 -19.39 26.97
N ALA A 593 14.48 -18.38 26.21
CA ALA A 593 13.98 -18.15 24.84
C ALA A 593 14.23 -19.36 23.92
N LEU A 594 15.43 -19.94 23.97
CA LEU A 594 15.77 -21.11 23.16
C LEU A 594 15.00 -22.36 23.60
N THR A 595 14.73 -22.54 24.90
CA THR A 595 13.88 -23.65 25.36
C THR A 595 12.43 -23.48 24.92
N TYR A 596 11.89 -22.26 24.89
CA TYR A 596 10.56 -21.99 24.30
C TYR A 596 10.54 -22.30 22.81
N GLN A 597 11.60 -21.92 22.08
CA GLN A 597 11.75 -22.22 20.67
C GLN A 597 11.76 -23.75 20.42
N THR A 598 12.47 -24.51 21.26
CA THR A 598 12.48 -25.98 21.20
C THR A 598 11.11 -26.57 21.47
N LEU A 599 10.40 -26.12 22.52
CA LEU A 599 9.03 -26.58 22.81
C LEU A 599 8.13 -26.44 21.57
N ILE A 600 8.12 -25.27 20.95
CA ILE A 600 7.28 -24.99 19.77
C ILE A 600 7.64 -25.92 18.60
N LYS A 601 8.93 -26.11 18.33
CA LYS A 601 9.40 -27.00 17.26
C LYS A 601 9.05 -28.46 17.54
N ASP A 602 9.20 -28.92 18.78
CA ASP A 602 8.91 -30.30 19.19
C ASP A 602 7.41 -30.61 19.15
N SER A 603 6.55 -29.58 19.31
CA SER A 603 5.10 -29.67 19.09
C SER A 603 4.69 -29.70 17.61
N GLY A 604 5.64 -29.70 16.67
CA GLY A 604 5.39 -29.74 15.23
C GLY A 604 5.02 -28.38 14.62
N ILE A 605 5.13 -27.29 15.38
CA ILE A 605 4.83 -25.94 14.92
C ILE A 605 6.09 -25.35 14.27
N LYS A 606 6.00 -24.99 12.99
CA LYS A 606 7.10 -24.31 12.27
C LYS A 606 7.15 -22.84 12.69
N ILE A 607 8.34 -22.38 13.09
CA ILE A 607 8.61 -20.97 13.36
C ILE A 607 9.06 -20.31 12.05
N ILE A 608 8.38 -19.23 11.67
CA ILE A 608 8.73 -18.42 10.50
C ILE A 608 9.82 -17.42 10.90
N GLU A 609 10.99 -17.53 10.24
CA GLU A 609 12.17 -16.70 10.52
C GLU A 609 12.23 -15.44 9.64
N ASP A 610 11.64 -15.49 8.44
CA ASP A 610 11.54 -14.32 7.56
C ASP A 610 10.57 -13.29 8.15
N PRO A 611 11.00 -12.03 8.40
CA PRO A 611 10.17 -11.02 9.04
C PRO A 611 8.87 -10.71 8.29
N PHE A 612 8.88 -10.70 6.95
CA PHE A 612 7.71 -10.35 6.15
C PHE A 612 6.68 -11.47 6.13
N ASP A 613 7.13 -12.71 5.98
CA ASP A 613 6.26 -13.88 6.11
C ASP A 613 5.71 -14.01 7.54
N GLN A 614 6.53 -13.68 8.55
CA GLN A 614 6.13 -13.66 9.95
C GLN A 614 5.02 -12.62 10.18
N LEU A 615 5.15 -11.41 9.64
CA LEU A 615 4.11 -10.39 9.70
C LEU A 615 2.83 -10.83 8.97
N SER A 616 2.97 -11.38 7.75
CA SER A 616 1.82 -11.89 6.98
C SER A 616 1.05 -12.97 7.74
N MET A 617 1.76 -13.90 8.38
CA MET A 617 1.16 -14.92 9.22
C MET A 617 0.48 -14.32 10.46
N THR A 618 1.13 -13.41 11.18
CA THR A 618 0.52 -12.80 12.38
C THR A 618 -0.74 -12.01 12.05
N ILE A 619 -0.78 -11.26 10.94
CA ILE A 619 -1.98 -10.58 10.44
C ILE A 619 -3.12 -11.60 10.23
N LYS A 620 -2.81 -12.72 9.56
CA LYS A 620 -3.78 -13.79 9.33
C LYS A 620 -4.27 -14.41 10.64
N SER A 621 -3.37 -14.75 11.56
CA SER A 621 -3.72 -15.29 12.88
C SER A 621 -4.61 -14.34 13.68
N VAL A 622 -4.34 -13.03 13.64
CA VAL A 622 -5.21 -12.04 14.29
C VAL A 622 -6.61 -12.02 13.66
N PHE A 623 -6.73 -12.10 12.33
CA PHE A 623 -8.05 -12.24 11.69
C PHE A 623 -8.75 -13.55 12.07
N ASP A 624 -8.03 -14.66 12.16
CA ASP A 624 -8.59 -15.96 12.50
C ASP A 624 -8.98 -16.05 13.99
N SER A 625 -8.32 -15.27 14.86
CA SER A 625 -8.66 -15.17 16.28
C SER A 625 -10.08 -14.64 16.52
N TRP A 626 -10.68 -13.92 15.56
CA TRP A 626 -12.10 -13.55 15.60
C TRP A 626 -13.01 -14.78 15.69
N GLU A 627 -12.61 -15.90 15.08
CA GLU A 627 -13.36 -17.15 15.04
C GLU A 627 -13.03 -18.10 16.21
N SER A 628 -12.13 -17.70 17.12
CA SER A 628 -11.76 -18.48 18.30
C SER A 628 -12.96 -18.76 19.21
N SER A 629 -12.88 -19.88 19.94
CA SER A 629 -13.94 -20.31 20.86
C SER A 629 -14.25 -19.26 21.93
N ARG A 630 -13.21 -18.62 22.48
CA ARG A 630 -13.32 -17.54 23.47
C ARG A 630 -13.99 -16.29 22.90
N ALA A 631 -13.60 -15.84 21.71
CA ALA A 631 -14.17 -14.64 21.08
C ALA A 631 -15.64 -14.86 20.70
N LYS A 632 -15.98 -16.02 20.12
CA LYS A 632 -17.38 -16.42 19.84
C LYS A 632 -18.23 -16.45 21.09
N THR A 633 -17.70 -17.04 22.16
CA THR A 633 -18.41 -17.14 23.44
C THR A 633 -18.66 -15.76 24.03
N TYR A 634 -17.65 -14.88 24.03
CA TYR A 634 -17.80 -13.50 24.46
C TYR A 634 -18.88 -12.76 23.66
N ARG A 635 -18.86 -12.85 22.33
CA ARG A 635 -19.87 -12.23 21.47
C ARG A 635 -21.27 -12.74 21.76
N LYS A 636 -21.42 -14.05 21.95
CA LYS A 636 -22.70 -14.66 22.33
C LYS A 636 -23.21 -14.15 23.68
N ILE A 637 -22.33 -14.06 24.68
CA ILE A 637 -22.67 -13.52 26.03
C ILE A 637 -23.11 -12.05 25.93
N MET A 638 -22.41 -11.26 25.12
CA MET A 638 -22.64 -9.83 24.99
C MET A 638 -23.70 -9.45 23.95
N GLY A 639 -24.25 -10.40 23.19
CA GLY A 639 -25.21 -10.13 22.12
C GLY A 639 -24.61 -9.40 20.90
N ILE A 640 -23.34 -9.65 20.59
CA ILE A 640 -22.61 -9.03 19.46
C ILE A 640 -22.74 -9.92 18.22
N SER A 641 -23.03 -9.33 17.05
CA SER A 641 -23.08 -10.06 15.77
C SER A 641 -21.69 -10.55 15.33
N ASP A 642 -21.62 -11.75 14.74
CA ASP A 642 -20.41 -12.32 14.15
C ASP A 642 -19.98 -11.57 12.86
N ASP A 643 -20.91 -10.89 12.19
CA ASP A 643 -20.69 -10.24 10.88
C ASP A 643 -19.88 -8.92 10.95
N TRP A 644 -19.61 -8.42 12.16
CA TRP A 644 -18.82 -7.19 12.35
C TRP A 644 -17.38 -7.34 11.83
N GLY A 645 -16.77 -8.48 12.10
CA GLY A 645 -15.35 -8.72 11.86
C GLY A 645 -14.41 -7.89 12.72
N THR A 646 -13.13 -7.89 12.35
CA THR A 646 -12.06 -7.19 13.07
C THR A 646 -11.11 -6.50 12.09
N ALA A 647 -10.60 -5.33 12.47
CA ALA A 647 -9.47 -4.68 11.82
C ALA A 647 -8.15 -5.16 12.47
N VAL A 648 -7.03 -4.96 11.80
CA VAL A 648 -5.70 -5.27 12.33
C VAL A 648 -4.87 -4.00 12.35
N THR A 649 -4.40 -3.60 13.52
CA THR A 649 -3.47 -2.49 13.68
C THR A 649 -2.04 -3.03 13.73
N VAL A 650 -1.21 -2.62 12.77
CA VAL A 650 0.22 -2.91 12.72
C VAL A 650 0.96 -1.63 13.11
N GLN A 651 1.66 -1.65 14.24
CA GLN A 651 2.23 -0.44 14.84
C GLN A 651 3.65 -0.68 15.32
N ALA A 652 4.55 0.26 15.07
CA ALA A 652 5.95 0.19 15.48
C ALA A 652 6.06 -0.03 17.00
N MET A 653 6.95 -0.95 17.40
CA MET A 653 7.19 -1.26 18.80
C MET A 653 7.84 -0.08 19.53
N VAL A 654 7.39 0.13 20.76
CA VAL A 654 7.98 1.00 21.78
C VAL A 654 8.18 0.15 23.03
N PHE A 655 9.35 0.27 23.67
CA PHE A 655 9.80 -0.68 24.68
C PHE A 655 9.82 -0.10 26.10
N GLY A 656 8.85 -0.51 26.93
CA GLY A 656 8.87 -0.22 28.37
C GLY A 656 9.89 -1.04 29.17
N ASN A 657 10.55 -2.01 28.54
CA ASN A 657 11.53 -2.92 29.14
C ASN A 657 12.98 -2.73 28.64
N ILE A 658 13.27 -1.64 27.91
CA ILE A 658 14.62 -1.39 27.38
C ILE A 658 15.63 -1.05 28.49
N SER A 659 15.18 -0.43 29.58
CA SER A 659 16.01 -0.03 30.71
C SER A 659 15.22 -0.01 32.04
N ASN A 660 15.89 0.29 33.15
CA ASN A 660 15.22 0.50 34.43
C ASN A 660 14.51 1.87 34.53
N SER A 661 14.80 2.78 33.59
CA SER A 661 14.16 4.10 33.48
C SER A 661 13.09 4.15 32.38
N SER A 662 12.72 2.99 31.83
CA SER A 662 11.58 2.82 30.93
C SER A 662 10.43 2.14 31.67
N GLY A 663 9.22 2.34 31.18
CA GLY A 663 8.05 1.72 31.77
C GLY A 663 6.83 1.73 30.86
N SER A 664 5.83 0.95 31.24
CA SER A 664 4.52 0.92 30.60
C SER A 664 3.43 0.98 31.65
N GLY A 665 2.28 1.50 31.30
CA GLY A 665 1.15 1.57 32.22
C GLY A 665 -0.19 1.74 31.52
N VAL A 666 -1.23 1.56 32.32
CA VAL A 666 -2.61 1.77 31.96
C VAL A 666 -3.22 2.67 33.03
N PHE A 667 -3.85 3.76 32.61
CA PHE A 667 -4.48 4.68 33.54
C PHE A 667 -5.83 5.17 33.05
N PHE A 668 -6.68 5.48 33.99
CA PHE A 668 -7.96 6.12 33.83
C PHE A 668 -7.80 7.61 34.07
N THR A 669 -8.50 8.40 33.26
CA THR A 669 -8.57 9.88 33.42
C THR A 669 -9.33 10.31 34.67
N HIS A 670 -10.19 9.42 35.18
CA HIS A 670 -11.02 9.59 36.36
C HIS A 670 -10.90 8.36 37.26
N ASN A 671 -11.25 8.50 38.53
CA ASN A 671 -11.23 7.37 39.45
C ASN A 671 -12.36 6.36 39.11
N PRO A 672 -12.05 5.08 38.79
CA PRO A 672 -13.07 4.06 38.49
C PRO A 672 -13.94 3.66 39.68
N ARG A 673 -13.52 3.94 40.91
CA ARG A 673 -14.22 3.59 42.15
C ARG A 673 -15.31 4.60 42.51
N TRP A 674 -15.20 5.87 42.08
CA TRP A 674 -16.07 6.95 42.52
C TRP A 674 -16.73 7.69 41.35
N SER A 675 -17.99 8.07 41.53
CA SER A 675 -18.76 8.84 40.52
C SER A 675 -18.53 10.35 40.60
N LYS A 676 -17.45 10.80 41.23
CA LYS A 676 -17.09 12.23 41.22
C LYS A 676 -16.45 12.56 39.87
N ASP A 677 -17.02 13.55 39.20
CA ASP A 677 -16.53 14.07 37.93
C ASP A 677 -15.34 15.01 38.18
N ALA A 678 -14.20 14.42 38.54
CA ALA A 678 -12.96 15.12 38.79
C ALA A 678 -11.81 14.38 38.10
N LEU A 679 -11.07 15.09 37.24
CA LEU A 679 -9.90 14.57 36.55
C LEU A 679 -8.84 14.16 37.60
N MET A 680 -8.58 12.87 37.66
CA MET A 680 -7.63 12.28 38.59
C MET A 680 -7.04 11.04 37.94
N LEU A 681 -5.77 11.12 37.54
CA LEU A 681 -5.08 10.00 36.91
C LEU A 681 -4.96 8.84 37.91
N TRP A 682 -5.56 7.71 37.55
CA TRP A 682 -5.67 6.54 38.41
C TRP A 682 -5.33 5.28 37.63
N GLY A 683 -4.46 4.41 38.13
CA GLY A 683 -4.17 3.16 37.42
C GLY A 683 -2.89 2.48 37.85
N ASP A 684 -2.32 1.72 36.93
CA ASP A 684 -1.19 0.83 37.19
C ASP A 684 -0.08 1.06 36.17
N PHE A 685 1.17 1.19 36.64
CA PHE A 685 2.35 1.18 35.76
C PHE A 685 3.44 0.26 36.31
N THR A 686 4.43 -0.05 35.48
CA THR A 686 5.56 -0.91 35.83
C THR A 686 6.84 -0.42 35.17
N LEU A 687 7.97 -0.65 35.81
CA LEU A 687 9.31 -0.31 35.32
C LEU A 687 10.00 -1.54 34.74
N GLY A 688 10.72 -1.35 33.63
CA GLY A 688 11.49 -2.42 32.99
C GLY A 688 10.64 -3.59 32.46
N ASN A 689 9.37 -3.34 32.15
CA ASN A 689 8.39 -4.35 31.72
C ASN A 689 7.51 -3.81 30.58
N GLN A 690 6.89 -4.70 29.82
CA GLN A 690 5.98 -4.34 28.73
C GLN A 690 4.54 -4.21 29.25
N GLY A 691 3.66 -3.55 28.48
CA GLY A 691 2.26 -3.33 28.86
C GLY A 691 1.48 -4.62 29.17
N GLU A 692 1.81 -5.73 28.50
CA GLU A 692 1.21 -7.05 28.78
C GLU A 692 1.41 -7.49 30.24
N ASP A 693 2.55 -7.16 30.85
CA ASP A 693 2.83 -7.52 32.24
C ASP A 693 1.87 -6.81 33.21
N VAL A 694 1.44 -5.58 32.86
CA VAL A 694 0.45 -4.80 33.64
C VAL A 694 -0.93 -5.46 33.56
N VAL A 695 -1.36 -5.83 32.35
CA VAL A 695 -2.72 -6.36 32.11
C VAL A 695 -2.87 -7.81 32.58
N SER A 696 -1.82 -8.62 32.47
CA SER A 696 -1.80 -10.01 32.93
C SER A 696 -1.78 -10.14 34.45
N GLY A 697 -1.35 -9.10 35.18
CA GLY A 697 -1.26 -9.14 36.64
C GLY A 697 -0.12 -10.00 37.18
N LEU A 698 0.85 -10.37 36.34
CA LEU A 698 1.98 -11.24 36.72
C LEU A 698 3.13 -10.51 37.41
N VAL A 699 3.13 -9.17 37.34
CA VAL A 699 4.08 -8.32 38.04
C VAL A 699 3.35 -7.44 39.04
N ASN A 700 4.05 -7.09 40.13
CA ASN A 700 3.55 -6.08 41.04
C ASN A 700 3.53 -4.73 40.32
N THR A 701 2.38 -4.07 40.31
CA THR A 701 2.18 -2.78 39.67
C THR A 701 2.33 -1.64 40.67
N LEU A 702 2.77 -0.49 40.16
CA LEU A 702 2.97 0.74 40.89
C LEU A 702 1.83 1.72 40.58
N PRO A 703 1.38 2.55 41.55
CA PRO A 703 0.28 3.49 41.36
C PRO A 703 0.69 4.73 40.54
N ILE A 704 -0.26 5.30 39.80
CA ILE A 704 0.00 6.46 38.94
C ILE A 704 0.21 7.75 39.75
N SER A 705 -0.54 7.95 40.83
CA SER A 705 -0.47 9.17 41.66
C SER A 705 -0.25 8.88 43.15
N ILE A 706 0.26 9.86 43.88
CA ILE A 706 0.46 9.80 45.34
C ILE A 706 -0.89 9.65 46.06
N ASN A 707 -1.89 10.40 45.62
CA ASN A 707 -3.23 10.27 46.19
C ASN A 707 -3.81 8.85 45.99
N GLN A 708 -3.57 8.22 44.85
CA GLN A 708 -3.99 6.83 44.61
C GLN A 708 -3.31 5.87 45.59
N GLN A 709 -1.99 6.00 45.75
CA GLN A 709 -1.18 5.20 46.68
C GLN A 709 -1.76 5.24 48.10
N ASP A 710 -2.07 6.43 48.61
CA ASP A 710 -2.63 6.64 49.95
C ASP A 710 -4.02 6.00 50.09
N ILE A 711 -4.90 6.19 49.10
CA ILE A 711 -6.29 5.68 49.13
C ILE A 711 -6.33 4.15 49.01
N GLU A 712 -5.46 3.57 48.19
CA GLU A 712 -5.38 2.11 48.00
C GLU A 712 -4.47 1.43 49.04
N MET A 713 -3.88 2.19 49.97
CA MET A 713 -2.94 1.71 50.99
C MET A 713 -1.84 0.82 50.40
N ARG A 714 -1.31 1.20 49.22
CA ARG A 714 -0.27 0.40 48.54
C ARG A 714 1.05 0.53 49.27
N ASP A 715 1.62 -0.60 49.66
CA ASP A 715 2.93 -0.71 50.31
C ASP A 715 4.08 -0.51 49.31
N THR A 716 4.29 0.73 48.87
CA THR A 716 5.38 1.14 47.97
C THR A 716 5.66 2.62 48.14
N ASP A 717 6.91 3.06 47.97
CA ASP A 717 7.27 4.50 47.93
C ASP A 717 7.30 5.08 46.50
N ILE A 718 6.97 4.26 45.49
CA ILE A 718 7.17 4.60 44.09
C ILE A 718 5.82 4.88 43.40
N THR A 719 5.66 6.09 42.87
CA THR A 719 4.53 6.48 42.02
C THR A 719 5.02 7.11 40.72
N LEU A 720 4.20 7.11 39.66
CA LEU A 720 4.59 7.77 38.40
C LEU A 720 4.77 9.28 38.64
N GLU A 721 3.87 9.89 39.42
CA GLU A 721 3.91 11.29 39.83
C GLU A 721 5.20 11.70 40.55
N SER A 722 5.72 10.84 41.44
CA SER A 722 6.94 11.13 42.22
C SER A 722 8.23 10.80 41.48
N HIS A 723 8.27 9.67 40.77
CA HIS A 723 9.51 9.16 40.17
C HIS A 723 9.72 9.61 38.71
N PHE A 724 8.63 9.93 37.99
CA PHE A 724 8.68 10.42 36.61
C PHE A 724 7.76 11.64 36.46
N PRO A 725 8.05 12.75 37.16
CA PRO A 725 7.16 13.91 37.23
C PRO A 725 6.89 14.53 35.86
N ASP A 726 7.88 14.58 34.97
CA ASP A 726 7.72 15.14 33.61
C ASP A 726 6.75 14.30 32.76
N ILE A 727 6.85 12.96 32.86
CA ILE A 727 5.95 12.01 32.20
C ILE A 727 4.53 12.17 32.76
N TYR A 728 4.38 12.19 34.09
CA TYR A 728 3.08 12.36 34.74
C TYR A 728 2.42 13.69 34.35
N MET A 729 3.19 14.79 34.36
CA MET A 729 2.68 16.11 34.00
C MET A 729 2.28 16.20 32.53
N ALA A 730 3.05 15.57 31.63
CA ALA A 730 2.68 15.47 30.22
C ALA A 730 1.36 14.71 30.03
N LEU A 731 1.22 13.53 30.64
CA LEU A 731 -0.02 12.75 30.61
C LEU A 731 -1.21 13.57 31.15
N LYS A 732 -1.03 14.26 32.28
CA LYS A 732 -2.06 15.10 32.89
C LYS A 732 -2.48 16.24 31.98
N ALA A 733 -1.53 16.90 31.33
CA ALA A 733 -1.81 17.98 30.38
C ALA A 733 -2.58 17.47 29.14
N TRP A 734 -2.14 16.34 28.56
CA TRP A 734 -2.83 15.74 27.41
C TRP A 734 -4.24 15.29 27.74
N VAL A 735 -4.43 14.65 28.90
CA VAL A 735 -5.76 14.23 29.36
C VAL A 735 -6.66 15.44 29.61
N ASN A 736 -6.13 16.51 30.19
CA ASN A 736 -6.89 17.74 30.38
C ASN A 736 -7.39 18.29 29.04
N SER A 737 -6.52 18.30 28.02
CA SER A 737 -6.90 18.75 26.68
C SER A 737 -7.93 17.81 26.03
N LEU A 738 -7.74 16.49 26.11
CA LEU A 738 -8.70 15.51 25.58
C LEU A 738 -10.11 15.67 26.19
N ILE A 739 -10.20 15.82 27.51
CA ILE A 739 -11.49 15.88 28.20
C ILE A 739 -12.14 17.25 28.04
N TYR A 740 -11.40 18.34 28.24
CA TYR A 740 -11.99 19.69 28.31
C TYR A 740 -11.96 20.45 26.99
N ASP A 741 -10.92 20.28 26.16
CA ASP A 741 -10.82 20.98 24.87
C ASP A 741 -11.51 20.18 23.76
N GLU A 742 -11.26 18.86 23.70
CA GLU A 742 -11.84 17.96 22.69
C GLU A 742 -13.18 17.34 23.11
N ALA A 743 -13.66 17.65 24.32
CA ALA A 743 -14.93 17.20 24.88
C ALA A 743 -15.12 15.67 24.95
N TRP A 744 -14.04 14.92 25.16
CA TRP A 744 -14.14 13.47 25.37
C TRP A 744 -14.72 13.16 26.75
N GLY A 745 -15.49 12.08 26.82
CA GLY A 745 -15.86 11.49 28.11
C GLY A 745 -14.64 10.85 28.80
N PRO A 746 -14.75 10.44 30.07
CA PRO A 746 -13.70 9.72 30.77
C PRO A 746 -13.10 8.57 29.96
N GLN A 747 -11.78 8.54 29.86
CA GLN A 747 -11.01 7.56 29.11
C GLN A 747 -10.18 6.64 30.01
N GLU A 748 -9.87 5.47 29.45
CA GLU A 748 -8.78 4.57 29.84
C GLU A 748 -7.72 4.63 28.74
N LEU A 749 -6.47 4.93 29.10
CA LEU A 749 -5.34 5.06 28.18
C LEU A 749 -4.23 4.07 28.55
N GLU A 750 -3.59 3.53 27.51
CA GLU A 750 -2.36 2.74 27.62
C GLU A 750 -1.19 3.60 27.15
N PHE A 751 -0.09 3.59 27.89
CA PHE A 751 1.11 4.37 27.56
C PHE A 751 2.39 3.58 27.82
N THR A 752 3.45 3.96 27.11
CA THR A 752 4.80 3.44 27.31
C THR A 752 5.80 4.59 27.15
N PHE A 753 6.85 4.57 27.96
CA PHE A 753 7.99 5.47 27.84
C PHE A 753 9.30 4.68 27.81
N GLU A 754 10.19 5.01 26.87
CA GLU A 754 11.51 4.35 26.74
C GLU A 754 12.58 5.03 27.59
N SER A 755 12.34 6.28 28.00
CA SER A 755 13.16 7.05 28.92
C SER A 755 12.31 8.03 29.74
N PRO A 756 12.87 8.71 30.77
CA PRO A 756 12.16 9.75 31.51
C PRO A 756 11.79 10.99 30.67
N ALA A 757 12.27 11.10 29.42
CA ALA A 757 11.98 12.25 28.56
C ALA A 757 10.60 12.16 27.91
N ILE A 758 9.90 13.29 27.83
CA ILE A 758 8.56 13.39 27.20
C ILE A 758 8.60 13.00 25.71
N ALA A 759 9.72 13.22 25.02
CA ALA A 759 9.89 12.84 23.61
C ALA A 759 9.83 11.31 23.40
N ASP A 760 10.11 10.53 24.44
CA ASP A 760 10.09 9.07 24.41
C ASP A 760 8.80 8.50 25.04
N LEU A 761 7.79 9.35 25.29
CA LEU A 761 6.49 8.96 25.83
C LEU A 761 5.45 8.81 24.71
N TYR A 762 4.79 7.67 24.69
CA TYR A 762 3.84 7.31 23.65
C TYR A 762 2.51 6.83 24.23
N LEU A 763 1.41 7.24 23.61
CA LEU A 763 0.08 6.69 23.84
C LEU A 763 -0.16 5.54 22.85
N LEU A 764 -0.48 4.37 23.39
CA LEU A 764 -0.60 3.12 22.63
C LEU A 764 -2.05 2.73 22.35
N GLN A 765 -2.97 3.20 23.17
CA GLN A 765 -4.40 2.92 23.03
C GLN A 765 -5.20 3.89 23.89
N THR A 766 -6.43 4.18 23.47
CA THR A 766 -7.45 4.78 24.35
C THR A 766 -8.80 4.15 24.09
N ARG A 767 -9.65 4.11 25.11
CA ARG A 767 -11.05 3.70 25.02
C ARG A 767 -11.87 4.38 26.09
N ASP A 768 -13.17 4.48 25.84
CA ASP A 768 -14.11 4.98 26.83
C ASP A 768 -14.04 4.14 28.11
N MET A 769 -13.95 4.86 29.22
CA MET A 769 -14.02 4.30 30.55
C MET A 769 -15.48 4.03 30.89
N ALA A 770 -15.78 2.82 31.36
CA ALA A 770 -17.10 2.51 31.90
C ALA A 770 -17.27 3.22 33.26
N ILE A 771 -18.02 4.31 33.30
CA ILE A 771 -18.33 5.03 34.54
C ILE A 771 -19.33 4.20 35.34
N ARG A 772 -19.05 3.95 36.63
CA ARG A 772 -19.99 3.25 37.52
C ARG A 772 -21.30 4.06 37.66
N GLU A 773 -22.42 3.45 37.29
CA GLU A 773 -23.74 3.91 37.72
C GLU A 773 -23.83 3.93 39.25
N ARG A 774 -24.49 4.93 39.84
CA ARG A 774 -24.78 4.98 41.28
C ARG A 774 -25.81 3.90 41.65
N LYS A 775 -25.39 2.63 41.69
CA LYS A 775 -26.19 1.55 42.28
C LYS A 775 -26.16 1.68 43.80
N LYS A 776 -27.26 1.30 44.45
CA LYS A 776 -27.32 1.16 45.91
C LYS A 776 -26.20 0.23 46.37
N VAL A 777 -25.36 0.71 47.28
CA VAL A 777 -24.19 -0.02 47.71
C VAL A 777 -24.64 -1.02 48.78
N ILE A 778 -24.33 -2.28 48.59
CA ILE A 778 -24.50 -3.31 49.61
C ILE A 778 -23.20 -3.35 50.41
N ALA A 779 -23.28 -3.25 51.73
CA ALA A 779 -22.14 -3.32 52.65
C ALA A 779 -22.34 -4.43 53.68
N PHE A 780 -21.25 -4.90 54.29
CA PHE A 780 -21.32 -5.87 55.39
C PHE A 780 -21.93 -5.23 56.64
N ASP A 781 -22.71 -6.02 57.37
CA ASP A 781 -23.25 -5.62 58.67
C ASP A 781 -22.11 -5.44 59.68
N PRO A 782 -21.84 -4.21 60.16
CA PRO A 782 -20.67 -3.93 61.01
C PRO A 782 -20.63 -4.80 62.27
N ASP A 783 -21.80 -5.13 62.81
CA ASP A 783 -21.95 -5.96 64.02
C ASP A 783 -21.49 -7.42 63.83
N GLN A 784 -21.30 -7.88 62.58
CA GLN A 784 -20.87 -9.25 62.25
C GLN A 784 -19.43 -9.34 61.76
N ILE A 785 -18.74 -8.20 61.62
CA ILE A 785 -17.33 -8.12 61.24
C ILE A 785 -16.50 -8.41 62.50
N SER A 786 -15.63 -9.42 62.46
CA SER A 786 -14.66 -9.70 63.52
C SER A 786 -13.26 -9.89 62.93
N GLU A 787 -12.23 -9.50 63.68
CA GLU A 787 -10.82 -9.72 63.27
C GLU A 787 -10.51 -11.21 63.08
N GLU A 788 -11.12 -12.10 63.87
CA GLU A 788 -10.93 -13.56 63.75
C GLU A 788 -11.39 -14.12 62.40
N LYS A 789 -12.36 -13.47 61.72
CA LYS A 789 -12.85 -13.90 60.41
C LYS A 789 -12.10 -13.24 59.26
N TYR A 790 -11.27 -12.24 59.52
CA TYR A 790 -10.57 -11.52 58.46
C TYR A 790 -9.47 -12.40 57.86
N LEU A 791 -9.52 -12.58 56.55
CA LEU A 791 -8.58 -13.45 55.83
C LEU A 791 -7.49 -12.66 55.09
N GLY A 792 -7.81 -11.44 54.67
CA GLY A 792 -6.88 -10.58 53.96
C GLY A 792 -7.57 -9.45 53.21
N HIS A 793 -6.78 -8.72 52.43
CA HIS A 793 -7.24 -7.59 51.61
C HIS A 793 -6.65 -7.68 50.22
N GLY A 794 -7.44 -7.29 49.22
CA GLY A 794 -7.01 -7.06 47.85
C GLY A 794 -7.57 -5.73 47.35
N ILE A 795 -7.59 -5.56 46.04
CA ILE A 795 -8.10 -4.36 45.38
C ILE A 795 -9.56 -4.60 44.98
N GLY A 796 -10.48 -3.81 45.53
CA GLY A 796 -11.91 -3.85 45.17
C GLY A 796 -12.19 -3.23 43.79
N ILE A 797 -12.72 -4.03 42.85
CA ILE A 797 -12.89 -3.64 41.44
C ILE A 797 -14.33 -3.28 41.05
N SER A 798 -15.31 -4.06 41.49
CA SER A 798 -16.73 -3.90 41.13
C SER A 798 -17.64 -4.62 42.11
N GLY A 799 -18.88 -4.15 42.26
CA GLY A 799 -19.82 -4.69 43.24
C GLY A 799 -19.66 -4.11 44.64
N GLY A 800 -20.43 -4.67 45.58
CA GLY A 800 -20.38 -4.36 47.01
C GLY A 800 -20.09 -5.62 47.83
N ALA A 801 -20.49 -5.63 49.08
CA ALA A 801 -20.38 -6.81 49.94
C ALA A 801 -21.25 -7.98 49.43
N MET A 802 -20.64 -9.16 49.34
CA MET A 802 -21.28 -10.41 48.91
C MET A 802 -20.79 -11.57 49.76
N SER A 803 -21.69 -12.49 50.09
CA SER A 803 -21.38 -13.76 50.77
C SER A 803 -21.81 -14.92 49.89
N GLY A 804 -20.90 -15.83 49.57
CA GLY A 804 -21.16 -16.90 48.61
C GLY A 804 -20.28 -18.12 48.83
N ARG A 805 -20.57 -19.19 48.11
CA ARG A 805 -19.76 -20.42 48.12
C ARG A 805 -18.60 -20.31 47.16
N VAL A 806 -17.41 -20.73 47.59
CA VAL A 806 -16.22 -20.74 46.74
C VAL A 806 -16.29 -21.87 45.72
N VAL A 807 -15.94 -21.57 44.48
CA VAL A 807 -15.91 -22.52 43.35
C VAL A 807 -14.66 -22.30 42.51
N PHE A 808 -14.19 -23.35 41.82
CA PHE A 808 -12.93 -23.31 41.05
C PHE A 808 -13.08 -23.71 39.57
N SER A 809 -14.24 -24.21 39.15
CA SER A 809 -14.46 -24.63 37.76
C SER A 809 -15.92 -24.54 37.35
N LEU A 810 -16.17 -24.62 36.04
CA LEU A 810 -17.54 -24.66 35.49
C LEU A 810 -18.35 -25.86 36.03
N GLU A 811 -17.69 -27.00 36.25
CA GLU A 811 -18.31 -28.19 36.84
C GLU A 811 -18.77 -27.92 38.28
N ASP A 812 -17.94 -27.26 39.09
CA ASP A 812 -18.28 -26.88 40.45
C ASP A 812 -19.44 -25.88 40.47
N ILE A 813 -19.42 -24.90 39.57
CA ILE A 813 -20.49 -23.93 39.40
C ILE A 813 -21.81 -24.66 39.11
N ASN A 814 -21.83 -25.54 38.10
CA ASN A 814 -23.04 -26.27 37.73
C ASN A 814 -23.57 -27.16 38.87
N LYS A 815 -22.67 -27.85 39.58
CA LYS A 815 -23.01 -28.67 40.75
C LYS A 815 -23.70 -27.83 41.83
N TRP A 816 -23.09 -26.72 42.23
CA TRP A 816 -23.62 -25.88 43.31
C TRP A 816 -24.86 -25.08 42.88
N ARG A 817 -25.00 -24.70 41.61
CA ARG A 817 -26.25 -24.13 41.09
C ARG A 817 -27.43 -25.09 41.20
N THR A 818 -27.19 -26.41 41.15
CA THR A 818 -28.25 -27.41 41.35
C THR A 818 -28.49 -27.70 42.84
N GLN A 819 -27.44 -27.80 43.65
CA GLN A 819 -27.54 -28.18 45.07
C GLN A 819 -27.97 -27.03 45.98
N ASP A 820 -27.55 -25.80 45.68
CA ASP A 820 -27.86 -24.59 46.45
C ASP A 820 -28.18 -23.42 45.49
N PRO A 821 -29.35 -23.43 44.82
CA PRO A 821 -29.66 -22.50 43.73
C PRO A 821 -29.72 -21.03 44.16
N LYS A 822 -29.86 -20.76 45.47
CA LYS A 822 -29.95 -19.42 46.04
C LYS A 822 -28.61 -18.88 46.53
N ALA A 823 -27.59 -19.73 46.69
CA ALA A 823 -26.27 -19.27 47.10
C ALA A 823 -25.60 -18.51 45.95
N SER A 824 -25.00 -17.37 46.29
CA SER A 824 -24.06 -16.71 45.40
C SER A 824 -22.80 -17.57 45.27
N LEU A 825 -22.16 -17.58 44.10
CA LEU A 825 -20.95 -18.34 43.85
C LEU A 825 -19.77 -17.40 43.59
N ILE A 826 -18.66 -17.63 44.29
CA ILE A 826 -17.43 -16.85 44.20
C ILE A 826 -16.37 -17.72 43.51
N LEU A 827 -16.00 -17.36 42.29
CA LEU A 827 -14.92 -18.01 41.56
C LEU A 827 -13.57 -17.59 42.14
N ALA A 828 -12.80 -18.53 42.68
CA ALA A 828 -11.44 -18.29 43.16
C ALA A 828 -10.41 -18.76 42.11
N ARG A 829 -9.45 -17.90 41.79
CA ARG A 829 -8.38 -18.16 40.81
C ARG A 829 -7.05 -17.54 41.27
N SER A 830 -5.93 -18.03 40.76
CA SER A 830 -4.63 -17.36 40.90
C SER A 830 -4.60 -16.05 40.11
N ASP A 831 -4.89 -16.12 38.82
CA ASP A 831 -5.12 -15.04 37.87
C ASP A 831 -6.25 -15.47 36.92
N THR A 832 -6.84 -14.54 36.16
CA THR A 832 -7.78 -14.91 35.09
C THR A 832 -7.15 -14.72 33.73
N VAL A 833 -7.41 -15.65 32.83
CA VAL A 833 -7.08 -15.54 31.41
C VAL A 833 -8.36 -15.39 30.58
N PRO A 834 -8.26 -14.98 29.30
CA PRO A 834 -9.41 -14.87 28.41
C PRO A 834 -10.26 -16.15 28.30
N ASP A 835 -9.66 -17.31 28.50
CA ASP A 835 -10.33 -18.61 28.42
C ASP A 835 -11.28 -18.87 29.60
N ASP A 836 -11.13 -18.15 30.73
CA ASP A 836 -12.00 -18.24 31.91
C ASP A 836 -13.36 -17.53 31.71
N ILE A 837 -13.64 -16.96 30.53
CA ILE A 837 -14.84 -16.13 30.31
C ILE A 837 -16.15 -16.86 30.66
N ARG A 838 -16.19 -18.18 30.49
CA ARG A 838 -17.38 -19.00 30.78
C ARG A 838 -17.61 -19.13 32.28
N GLU A 839 -16.54 -19.40 33.02
CA GLU A 839 -16.53 -19.51 34.48
C GLU A 839 -16.87 -18.17 35.12
N VAL A 840 -16.22 -17.09 34.67
CA VAL A 840 -16.45 -15.74 35.19
C VAL A 840 -17.89 -15.30 34.91
N PHE A 841 -18.45 -15.60 33.73
CA PHE A 841 -19.84 -15.29 33.42
C PHE A 841 -20.83 -16.07 34.29
N ALA A 842 -20.54 -17.34 34.59
CA ALA A 842 -21.44 -18.21 35.35
C ALA A 842 -21.39 -17.97 36.89
N ALA A 843 -20.29 -17.42 37.41
CA ALA A 843 -20.14 -17.02 38.81
C ALA A 843 -20.81 -15.66 39.12
N ASP A 844 -21.04 -15.36 40.40
CA ASP A 844 -21.61 -14.08 40.86
C ASP A 844 -20.53 -13.13 41.38
N GLY A 845 -19.45 -13.69 41.93
CA GLY A 845 -18.26 -12.99 42.34
C GLY A 845 -16.97 -13.62 41.82
N LEU A 846 -15.89 -12.83 41.79
CA LEU A 846 -14.56 -13.21 41.36
C LEU A 846 -13.54 -12.77 42.41
N LEU A 847 -12.69 -13.70 42.84
CA LEU A 847 -11.58 -13.44 43.75
C LEU A 847 -10.28 -13.96 43.15
N THR A 848 -9.29 -13.08 42.97
CA THR A 848 -7.98 -13.48 42.44
C THR A 848 -6.83 -13.18 43.40
N ALA A 849 -5.82 -14.06 43.39
CA ALA A 849 -4.58 -13.87 44.15
C ALA A 849 -3.72 -12.74 43.57
N ARG A 850 -3.71 -12.60 42.25
CA ARG A 850 -2.91 -11.63 41.49
C ARG A 850 -3.81 -10.71 40.66
N GLY A 851 -3.25 -9.59 40.20
CA GLY A 851 -3.93 -8.61 39.35
C GLY A 851 -4.09 -7.23 39.99
N GLY A 852 -3.96 -6.20 39.16
CA GLY A 852 -4.22 -4.79 39.52
C GLY A 852 -5.60 -4.31 39.08
N VAL A 853 -5.85 -2.99 39.23
CA VAL A 853 -7.11 -2.33 38.85
C VAL A 853 -7.37 -2.49 37.34
N THR A 854 -6.31 -2.57 36.55
CA THR A 854 -6.37 -2.69 35.08
C THR A 854 -6.17 -4.12 34.56
N SER A 855 -6.18 -5.13 35.45
CA SER A 855 -5.99 -6.52 35.03
C SER A 855 -7.16 -7.08 34.21
N HIS A 856 -6.92 -8.16 33.47
CA HIS A 856 -7.98 -8.85 32.72
C HIS A 856 -9.19 -9.19 33.59
N ALA A 857 -8.95 -9.73 34.80
CA ALA A 857 -9.97 -10.04 35.80
C ALA A 857 -10.85 -8.82 36.06
N SER A 858 -10.20 -7.68 36.29
CA SER A 858 -10.87 -6.45 36.65
C SER A 858 -11.77 -5.92 35.54
N VAL A 859 -11.25 -5.86 34.31
CA VAL A 859 -11.97 -5.34 33.15
C VAL A 859 -13.18 -6.21 32.81
N VAL A 860 -13.02 -7.54 32.81
CA VAL A 860 -14.09 -8.49 32.47
C VAL A 860 -15.15 -8.52 33.57
N ALA A 861 -14.76 -8.63 34.84
CA ALA A 861 -15.70 -8.68 35.96
C ALA A 861 -16.55 -7.41 36.03
N HIS A 862 -15.94 -6.24 35.79
CA HIS A 862 -16.66 -4.97 35.73
C HIS A 862 -17.71 -4.97 34.62
N ARG A 863 -17.34 -5.34 33.38
CA ARG A 863 -18.27 -5.38 32.24
C ARG A 863 -19.41 -6.37 32.43
N LEU A 864 -19.16 -7.49 33.10
CA LEU A 864 -20.17 -8.50 33.41
C LEU A 864 -20.96 -8.21 34.70
N GLY A 865 -20.69 -7.09 35.37
CA GLY A 865 -21.38 -6.67 36.59
C GLY A 865 -21.17 -7.61 37.79
N LYS A 866 -20.00 -8.25 37.88
CA LYS A 866 -19.67 -9.22 38.95
C LYS A 866 -19.07 -8.50 40.17
N THR A 867 -19.25 -9.09 41.36
CA THR A 867 -18.55 -8.61 42.57
C THR A 867 -17.11 -9.08 42.54
N CYS A 868 -16.13 -8.19 42.55
CA CYS A 868 -14.76 -8.57 42.23
C CYS A 868 -13.73 -7.93 43.16
N VAL A 869 -12.84 -8.78 43.68
CA VAL A 869 -11.63 -8.41 44.43
C VAL A 869 -10.45 -9.10 43.75
N VAL A 870 -9.40 -8.34 43.44
CA VAL A 870 -8.20 -8.86 42.77
C VAL A 870 -6.94 -8.58 43.58
N GLY A 871 -5.85 -9.29 43.31
CA GLY A 871 -4.56 -9.00 43.93
C GLY A 871 -4.53 -9.26 45.44
N CYS A 872 -5.29 -10.24 45.94
CA CYS A 872 -5.22 -10.63 47.34
C CYS A 872 -3.93 -11.44 47.58
N GLY A 873 -2.85 -10.76 48.00
CA GLY A 873 -1.52 -11.37 48.13
C GLY A 873 -1.43 -12.55 49.10
N ASP A 874 -2.33 -12.62 50.08
CA ASP A 874 -2.41 -13.70 51.07
C ASP A 874 -3.07 -14.99 50.51
N LEU A 875 -3.67 -14.91 49.32
CA LEU A 875 -4.38 -16.01 48.67
C LEU A 875 -3.42 -16.86 47.85
N VAL A 876 -3.33 -18.15 48.18
CA VAL A 876 -2.72 -19.17 47.33
C VAL A 876 -3.81 -20.09 46.82
N CYS A 877 -4.12 -19.97 45.52
CA CYS A 877 -5.14 -20.78 44.87
C CYS A 877 -4.51 -22.04 44.24
N ASN A 878 -5.18 -23.19 44.39
CA ASN A 878 -4.84 -24.41 43.66
C ASN A 878 -6.11 -24.95 43.01
N GLU A 879 -6.32 -24.55 41.76
CA GLU A 879 -7.51 -24.86 40.99
C GLU A 879 -7.66 -26.37 40.75
N LYS A 880 -6.53 -27.07 40.52
CA LYS A 880 -6.51 -28.53 40.29
C LYS A 880 -7.03 -29.30 41.50
N ASN A 881 -6.66 -28.87 42.70
CA ASN A 881 -7.08 -29.49 43.96
C ASN A 881 -8.34 -28.86 44.55
N LYS A 882 -8.98 -27.90 43.85
CA LYS A 882 -10.22 -27.22 44.26
C LYS A 882 -10.16 -26.66 45.69
N LYS A 883 -9.03 -26.04 46.03
CA LYS A 883 -8.80 -25.42 47.34
C LYS A 883 -8.01 -24.14 47.22
N CYS A 884 -8.26 -23.21 48.12
CA CYS A 884 -7.42 -22.04 48.31
C CYS A 884 -7.00 -21.90 49.77
N ILE A 885 -5.85 -21.25 49.98
CA ILE A 885 -5.23 -21.10 51.29
C ILE A 885 -5.04 -19.61 51.54
N PHE A 886 -5.55 -19.13 52.68
CA PHE A 886 -5.26 -17.81 53.23
C PHE A 886 -4.43 -18.00 54.49
N ASN A 887 -3.13 -17.72 54.43
CA ASN A 887 -2.20 -17.97 55.54
C ASN A 887 -2.27 -19.43 56.05
N GLN A 888 -2.93 -19.69 57.18
CA GLN A 888 -3.13 -21.03 57.75
C GLN A 888 -4.52 -21.62 57.50
N VAL A 889 -5.45 -20.84 56.95
CA VAL A 889 -6.84 -21.23 56.72
C VAL A 889 -6.99 -21.85 55.34
N VAL A 890 -7.52 -23.07 55.27
CA VAL A 890 -7.84 -23.77 54.01
C VAL A 890 -9.33 -23.63 53.74
N ILE A 891 -9.67 -23.22 52.51
CA ILE A 891 -11.04 -23.09 52.01
C ILE A 891 -11.21 -24.03 50.83
N GLU A 892 -12.21 -24.90 50.90
CA GLU A 892 -12.51 -25.89 49.86
C GLU A 892 -13.72 -25.49 49.01
N SER A 893 -13.91 -26.15 47.87
CA SER A 893 -15.06 -25.93 47.00
C SER A 893 -16.38 -26.16 47.75
N GLY A 894 -17.22 -25.14 47.81
CA GLY A 894 -18.50 -25.13 48.53
C GLY A 894 -18.49 -24.41 49.87
N ASP A 895 -17.32 -24.10 50.44
CA ASP A 895 -17.23 -23.33 51.67
C ASP A 895 -17.67 -21.89 51.47
N TYR A 896 -18.22 -21.27 52.51
CA TYR A 896 -18.66 -19.89 52.46
C TYR A 896 -17.51 -18.91 52.65
N LEU A 897 -17.47 -17.91 51.78
CA LEU A 897 -16.55 -16.79 51.81
C LEU A 897 -17.33 -15.50 51.59
N SER A 898 -16.89 -14.41 52.22
CA SER A 898 -17.48 -13.09 52.06
C SER A 898 -16.45 -12.13 51.48
N ILE A 899 -16.78 -11.44 50.40
CA ILE A 899 -15.92 -10.47 49.72
C ILE A 899 -16.60 -9.10 49.60
N ASP A 900 -15.85 -8.02 49.74
CA ASP A 900 -16.31 -6.67 49.44
C ASP A 900 -15.64 -6.15 48.15
N GLY A 901 -16.40 -6.09 47.05
CA GLY A 901 -15.90 -5.60 45.76
C GLY A 901 -15.66 -4.08 45.69
N ARG A 902 -15.96 -3.33 46.75
CA ARG A 902 -15.67 -1.89 46.87
C ARG A 902 -14.45 -1.65 47.74
N GLU A 903 -14.41 -2.22 48.94
CA GLU A 903 -13.30 -2.03 49.87
C GLU A 903 -12.12 -2.95 49.57
N GLY A 904 -12.36 -4.17 49.09
CA GLY A 904 -11.32 -5.18 48.82
C GLY A 904 -11.11 -6.19 49.95
N SER A 905 -11.90 -6.11 51.02
CA SER A 905 -11.78 -7.00 52.19
C SER A 905 -12.35 -8.39 51.94
N VAL A 906 -11.69 -9.41 52.48
CA VAL A 906 -12.09 -10.83 52.38
C VAL A 906 -12.23 -11.44 53.78
N TYR A 907 -13.35 -12.12 54.02
CA TYR A 907 -13.67 -12.73 55.31
C TYR A 907 -14.11 -14.20 55.18
N GLN A 908 -13.79 -14.98 56.20
CA GLN A 908 -14.19 -16.37 56.35
C GLN A 908 -15.67 -16.49 56.76
N GLY A 909 -16.37 -17.40 56.10
CA GLY A 909 -17.77 -17.70 56.39
C GLY A 909 -18.73 -16.64 55.88
N PRO A 910 -20.05 -16.84 56.08
CA PRO A 910 -21.06 -15.91 55.59
C PRO A 910 -21.21 -14.71 56.54
N ILE A 911 -21.20 -13.50 55.98
CA ILE A 911 -21.53 -12.25 56.70
C ILE A 911 -22.84 -11.70 56.15
N LYS A 912 -23.73 -11.21 57.01
CA LYS A 912 -24.95 -10.52 56.57
C LYS A 912 -24.60 -9.23 55.84
N VAL A 913 -25.32 -8.98 54.76
CA VAL A 913 -25.18 -7.76 53.97
C VAL A 913 -26.43 -6.89 54.12
N LYS A 914 -26.25 -5.57 54.16
CA LYS A 914 -27.33 -4.55 54.22
C LYS A 914 -27.13 -3.53 53.11
N GLU A 915 -28.21 -2.90 52.65
CA GLU A 915 -28.08 -1.67 51.85
C GLU A 915 -27.44 -0.59 52.74
N ALA A 916 -26.35 0.01 52.25
CA ALA A 916 -25.56 1.04 52.90
C ALA A 916 -26.16 2.43 52.73
#